data_AF-A0A953GDY5-F1
#
_entry.id   AF-A0A953GDY5-F1
#
_cell.length_a   1.000
_cell.length_b   1.000
_cell.length_c   1.000
_cell.angle_alpha   90.00
_cell.angle_beta   90.00
_cell.angle_gamma   90.00
#
_symmetry.space_group_name_H-M   'P 1'
#
loop_
_entity.id
_entity.type
_entity.pdbx_description
1 polymer ?
#
loop_
_entity_poly.entity_id
_entity_poly.type
_entity_poly.pdbx_seq_one_letter_code
_entity_poly.pdbx_strand_id
1 'polypeptide(L)'
;WSAKNLIKRGKFYEALYRLDQMKEDPALAGELRGELYATRANVYLIQDRYEEAIPELKEAIQYTKPRKQKARYAFILGQLYQMANRPVSSDEYFTLALKQHPSYDMAFHARMNLLINQSLQGESEEQLIQSLEKLAKDSKNSDYESEIYFSIGKIYFNKKKNNEAITYLNKAVWSPNANNNTKADAYYMLANMHFDQRMYQQSKYYFDSTLNFIGKSDKRRPVVNKMITNLKDIAEQIEIINLQDSLIRISKLSVKEKRNLAISIKNRKKIIPDIPDSKDMRGNAGENRIFRATDLIRSSTLGADRSNPDNKTPVAGAKSTFFAYDIKATNRGRSNFEQYWGERPLEDNWRRSKKTSFGTGIEDQQAETKDSTVKDELENDLAEILAGIPSSDEEIKEANRKIEEAMFQLGVAYRDRIDAYDRSRETLENLMTRYPETQRYADVLYYLYLDCLDLKDKVCADRNNELLKTRYADSYYTKLINDPEYAKSLMNKKDELQTGYEKAFGLYQQQQYEECHKILQALATKVKASDPLHPKIALLSAFCIGKTSGKEPYMAALKDVIANYPGSAQETKAKEILRFLRGDQDAFEVVQVTELESINFKSEDDQMHLMMVVFFNPAPQQIDKAKIKISDYHNKYHKLDNYKMTSLEINTEQNTSAIIIRKYDDKSQAMKYYNSIQKNRDEYLPGLTNFEVYPITQNNYKEVLRLRSIREYQAFFKKNYEPK
;
A
#
# COMPACT_ATOMS: atom_id res chain seq x y z
N TRP A 1 -22.05 -33.00 4.65
CA TRP A 1 -21.26 -32.56 3.47
C TRP A 1 -21.99 -31.56 2.58
N SER A 2 -23.18 -31.88 2.04
CA SER A 2 -23.95 -30.97 1.15
C SER A 2 -24.13 -29.55 1.72
N ALA A 3 -24.54 -29.42 2.99
CA ALA A 3 -24.66 -28.12 3.66
C ALA A 3 -23.35 -27.30 3.66
N LYS A 4 -22.19 -27.95 3.89
CA LYS A 4 -20.88 -27.28 3.86
C LYS A 4 -20.53 -26.72 2.48
N ASN A 5 -20.88 -27.42 1.40
CA ASN A 5 -20.71 -26.92 0.03
C ASN A 5 -21.63 -25.73 -0.25
N LEU A 6 -22.87 -25.76 0.23
CA LEU A 6 -23.81 -24.64 0.09
C LEU A 6 -23.29 -23.39 0.79
N ILE A 7 -22.74 -23.54 2.01
CA ILE A 7 -22.08 -22.44 2.74
C ILE A 7 -20.94 -21.83 1.92
N LYS A 8 -20.08 -22.65 1.30
CA LYS A 8 -18.97 -22.17 0.46
C LYS A 8 -19.43 -21.45 -0.80
N ARG A 9 -20.67 -21.68 -1.24
CA ARG A 9 -21.30 -21.00 -2.39
C ARG A 9 -22.18 -19.81 -1.98
N GLY A 10 -22.20 -19.43 -0.70
CA GLY A 10 -23.03 -18.33 -0.19
C GLY A 10 -24.53 -18.67 -0.05
N LYS A 11 -24.92 -19.95 -0.20
CA LYS A 11 -26.31 -20.41 -0.12
C LYS A 11 -26.69 -20.76 1.32
N PHE A 12 -26.70 -19.76 2.20
CA PHE A 12 -26.82 -19.97 3.65
C PHE A 12 -28.19 -20.50 4.09
N TYR A 13 -29.29 -20.01 3.50
CA TYR A 13 -30.65 -20.48 3.81
C TYR A 13 -30.82 -21.97 3.46
N GLU A 14 -30.43 -22.37 2.24
CA GLU A 14 -30.47 -23.78 1.81
C GLU A 14 -29.58 -24.67 2.70
N ALA A 15 -28.44 -24.15 3.16
CA ALA A 15 -27.57 -24.87 4.08
C ALA A 15 -28.24 -25.09 5.44
N LEU A 16 -28.84 -24.03 6.03
CA LEU A 16 -29.54 -24.12 7.31
C LEU A 16 -30.73 -25.07 7.22
N TYR A 17 -31.56 -24.97 6.19
CA TYR A 17 -32.68 -25.88 5.96
C TYR A 17 -32.26 -27.35 6.01
N ARG A 18 -31.16 -27.70 5.32
CA ARG A 18 -30.62 -29.08 5.36
C ARG A 18 -30.08 -29.48 6.73
N LEU A 19 -29.49 -28.54 7.46
CA LEU A 19 -28.98 -28.78 8.82
C LEU A 19 -30.13 -28.91 9.82
N ASP A 20 -31.23 -28.18 9.66
CA ASP A 20 -32.45 -28.32 10.46
C ASP A 20 -33.08 -29.71 10.25
N GLN A 21 -33.21 -30.16 9.01
CA GLN A 21 -33.68 -31.52 8.72
C GLN A 21 -32.81 -32.61 9.37
N MET A 22 -31.48 -32.44 9.33
CA MET A 22 -30.57 -33.37 10.00
C MET A 22 -30.67 -33.30 11.52
N LYS A 23 -30.99 -32.13 12.09
CA LYS A 23 -31.15 -31.94 13.53
C LYS A 23 -32.36 -32.68 14.08
N GLU A 24 -33.44 -32.73 13.31
CA GLU A 24 -34.69 -33.39 13.66
C GLU A 24 -34.65 -34.91 13.45
N ASP A 25 -33.66 -35.43 12.72
CA ASP A 25 -33.52 -36.86 12.45
C ASP A 25 -33.16 -37.65 13.73
N PRO A 26 -34.07 -38.51 14.24
CA PRO A 26 -33.81 -39.31 15.44
C PRO A 26 -32.71 -40.36 15.22
N ALA A 27 -32.41 -40.72 13.97
CA ALA A 27 -31.35 -41.67 13.62
C ALA A 27 -29.97 -41.01 13.48
N LEU A 28 -29.85 -39.69 13.70
CA LEU A 28 -28.57 -38.99 13.60
C LEU A 28 -27.56 -39.54 14.63
N ALA A 29 -26.47 -40.12 14.12
CA ALA A 29 -25.37 -40.62 14.93
C ALA A 29 -24.85 -39.51 15.88
N GLY A 30 -24.68 -39.84 17.16
CA GLY A 30 -24.26 -38.89 18.18
C GLY A 30 -22.93 -38.20 17.87
N GLU A 31 -22.04 -38.86 17.12
CA GLU A 31 -20.74 -38.31 16.70
C GLU A 31 -20.88 -37.19 15.66
N LEU A 32 -21.96 -37.20 14.87
CA LEU A 32 -22.23 -36.18 13.86
C LEU A 32 -22.93 -34.95 14.46
N ARG A 33 -23.51 -35.05 15.66
CA ARG A 33 -24.17 -33.92 16.33
C ARG A 33 -23.20 -32.77 16.58
N GLY A 34 -21.98 -33.07 17.03
CA GLY A 34 -20.95 -32.03 17.22
C GLY A 34 -20.60 -31.29 15.92
N GLU A 35 -20.47 -32.02 14.81
CA GLU A 35 -20.18 -31.44 13.50
C GLU A 35 -21.38 -30.65 12.93
N LEU A 36 -22.61 -31.13 13.16
CA LEU A 36 -23.84 -30.45 12.79
C LEU A 36 -23.89 -29.05 13.39
N TYR A 37 -23.80 -28.97 14.73
CA TYR A 37 -23.86 -27.72 15.47
C TYR A 37 -22.68 -26.79 15.14
N ALA A 38 -21.46 -27.32 15.00
CA ALA A 38 -20.31 -26.53 14.55
C ALA A 38 -20.52 -25.97 13.13
N THR A 39 -21.17 -26.73 12.24
CA THR A 39 -21.49 -26.27 10.88
C THR A 39 -22.53 -25.16 10.89
N ARG A 40 -23.56 -25.27 11.74
CA ARG A 40 -24.57 -24.21 11.95
C ARG A 40 -23.96 -22.95 12.51
N ALA A 41 -23.13 -23.06 13.55
CA ALA A 41 -22.36 -21.93 14.08
C ALA A 41 -21.54 -21.24 12.98
N ASN A 42 -20.87 -22.01 12.12
CA ASN A 42 -20.09 -21.47 11.01
C ASN A 42 -20.96 -20.72 9.97
N VAL A 43 -22.23 -21.09 9.78
CA VAL A 43 -23.16 -20.31 8.93
C VAL A 43 -23.32 -18.90 9.48
N TYR A 44 -23.53 -18.79 10.79
CA TYR A 44 -23.73 -17.52 11.48
C TYR A 44 -22.44 -16.69 11.54
N LEU A 45 -21.30 -17.31 11.84
CA LEU A 45 -19.99 -16.65 11.88
C LEU A 45 -19.60 -15.99 10.55
N ILE A 46 -19.85 -16.66 9.41
CA ILE A 46 -19.51 -16.11 8.08
C ILE A 46 -20.39 -14.90 7.73
N GLN A 47 -21.58 -14.80 8.31
CA GLN A 47 -22.52 -13.69 8.15
C GLN A 47 -22.35 -12.61 9.23
N ASP A 48 -21.29 -12.69 10.04
CA ASP A 48 -21.03 -11.77 11.17
C ASP A 48 -22.18 -11.75 12.21
N ARG A 49 -23.00 -12.82 12.25
CA ARG A 49 -24.13 -13.02 13.18
C ARG A 49 -23.66 -13.73 14.45
N TYR A 50 -22.89 -13.00 15.27
CA TYR A 50 -22.14 -13.60 16.37
C TYR A 50 -23.00 -14.14 17.52
N GLU A 51 -24.08 -13.45 17.90
CA GLU A 51 -24.96 -13.88 18.99
C GLU A 51 -25.68 -15.20 18.67
N GLU A 52 -26.09 -15.41 17.42
CA GLU A 52 -26.71 -16.67 16.99
C GLU A 52 -25.72 -17.82 16.89
N ALA A 53 -24.42 -17.54 16.69
CA ALA A 53 -23.38 -18.56 16.69
C ALA A 53 -23.09 -19.15 18.09
N ILE A 54 -23.31 -18.36 19.15
CA ILE A 54 -23.04 -18.74 20.55
C ILE A 54 -23.80 -20.01 20.99
N PRO A 55 -25.15 -20.09 20.89
CA PRO A 55 -25.87 -21.29 21.31
C PRO A 55 -25.49 -22.52 20.49
N GLU A 56 -25.25 -22.37 19.19
CA GLU A 56 -24.81 -23.47 18.32
C GLU A 56 -23.41 -23.99 18.72
N LEU A 57 -22.48 -23.11 19.10
CA LEU A 57 -21.16 -23.50 19.59
C LEU A 57 -21.21 -24.22 20.93
N LYS A 58 -22.13 -23.84 21.83
CA LYS A 58 -22.34 -24.56 23.11
C LYS A 58 -22.74 -26.01 22.87
N GLU A 59 -23.74 -26.22 22.00
CA GLU A 59 -24.16 -27.57 21.61
C GLU A 59 -23.01 -28.32 20.90
N ALA A 60 -22.25 -27.66 20.03
CA ALA A 60 -21.09 -28.26 19.38
C ALA A 60 -20.05 -28.76 20.40
N ILE A 61 -19.76 -27.99 21.45
CA ILE A 61 -18.83 -28.38 22.53
C ILE A 61 -19.36 -29.57 23.34
N GLN A 62 -20.67 -29.62 23.59
CA GLN A 62 -21.31 -30.71 24.33
C GLN A 62 -21.18 -32.04 23.59
N TYR A 63 -21.49 -32.08 22.29
CA TYR A 63 -21.53 -33.33 21.52
C TYR A 63 -20.18 -33.74 20.91
N THR A 64 -19.18 -32.85 20.89
CA THR A 64 -17.86 -33.17 20.32
C THR A 64 -17.00 -33.96 21.30
N LYS A 65 -16.69 -35.22 20.97
CA LYS A 65 -15.78 -36.08 21.75
C LYS A 65 -14.30 -35.72 21.56
N PRO A 66 -13.79 -35.49 20.33
CA PRO A 66 -12.35 -35.25 20.13
C PRO A 66 -11.87 -33.98 20.85
N ARG A 67 -10.88 -34.14 21.75
CA ARG A 67 -10.40 -33.05 22.63
C ARG A 67 -9.89 -31.84 21.85
N LYS A 68 -9.13 -32.04 20.76
CA LYS A 68 -8.60 -30.94 19.93
C LYS A 68 -9.72 -30.08 19.31
N GLN A 69 -10.76 -30.71 18.78
CA GLN A 69 -11.91 -30.03 18.20
C GLN A 69 -12.73 -29.32 19.27
N LYS A 70 -12.95 -29.97 20.41
CA LYS A 70 -13.62 -29.36 21.57
C LYS A 70 -12.87 -28.13 22.09
N ALA A 71 -11.54 -28.20 22.15
CA ALA A 71 -10.69 -27.06 22.50
C ALA A 71 -10.88 -25.90 21.53
N ARG A 72 -10.89 -26.19 20.22
CA ARG A 72 -11.11 -25.19 19.17
C ARG A 72 -12.47 -24.51 19.28
N TYR A 73 -13.54 -25.26 19.51
CA TYR A 73 -14.88 -24.69 19.66
C TYR A 73 -15.01 -23.85 20.92
N ALA A 74 -14.45 -24.32 22.05
CA ALA A 74 -14.38 -23.55 23.28
C ALA A 74 -13.57 -22.25 23.11
N PHE A 75 -12.43 -22.31 22.42
CA PHE A 75 -11.62 -21.13 22.12
C PHE A 75 -12.39 -20.09 21.29
N ILE A 76 -13.07 -20.52 20.21
CA ILE A 76 -13.90 -19.62 19.39
C ILE A 76 -15.03 -19.02 20.23
N LEU A 77 -15.69 -19.83 21.06
CA LEU A 77 -16.78 -19.34 21.92
C LEU A 77 -16.28 -18.32 22.96
N GLY A 78 -15.07 -18.51 23.50
CA GLY A 78 -14.40 -17.51 24.35
C GLY A 78 -14.21 -16.18 23.62
N GLN A 79 -13.73 -16.21 22.38
CA GLN A 79 -13.57 -15.00 21.54
C GLN A 79 -14.91 -14.29 21.29
N LEU A 80 -15.98 -15.04 21.00
CA LEU A 80 -17.31 -14.45 20.80
C LEU A 80 -17.84 -13.76 22.06
N TYR A 81 -17.66 -14.38 23.23
CA TYR A 81 -18.05 -13.76 24.49
C TYR A 81 -17.23 -12.51 24.82
N GLN A 82 -15.94 -12.51 24.49
CA GLN A 82 -15.09 -11.34 24.64
C GLN A 82 -15.56 -10.19 23.72
N MET A 83 -15.88 -10.49 22.45
CA MET A 83 -16.44 -9.52 21.50
C MET A 83 -17.80 -8.97 21.96
N ALA A 84 -18.60 -9.79 22.63
CA ALA A 84 -19.88 -9.40 23.23
C ALA A 84 -19.72 -8.63 24.58
N ASN A 85 -18.49 -8.30 24.99
CA ASN A 85 -18.18 -7.66 26.27
C ASN A 85 -18.68 -8.45 27.49
N ARG A 86 -18.61 -9.79 27.43
CA ARG A 86 -19.00 -10.73 28.50
C ARG A 86 -17.75 -11.48 29.02
N PRO A 87 -16.84 -10.83 29.75
CA PRO A 87 -15.53 -11.38 30.10
C PRO A 87 -15.60 -12.64 30.98
N VAL A 88 -16.58 -12.73 31.89
CA VAL A 88 -16.75 -13.90 32.77
C VAL A 88 -17.06 -15.17 31.95
N SER A 89 -18.01 -15.09 31.01
CA SER A 89 -18.30 -16.21 30.12
C SER A 89 -17.12 -16.51 29.19
N SER A 90 -16.44 -15.47 28.72
CA SER A 90 -15.22 -15.63 27.92
C SER A 90 -14.13 -16.42 28.67
N ASP A 91 -13.89 -16.09 29.95
CA ASP A 91 -12.92 -16.78 30.82
C ASP A 91 -13.28 -18.24 31.04
N GLU A 92 -14.56 -18.55 31.22
CA GLU A 92 -15.07 -19.92 31.34
C GLU A 92 -14.65 -20.76 30.12
N TYR A 93 -14.86 -20.25 28.91
CA TYR A 93 -14.59 -20.98 27.68
C TYR A 93 -13.11 -21.01 27.27
N PHE A 94 -12.33 -19.96 27.55
CA PHE A 94 -10.86 -20.03 27.40
C PHE A 94 -10.25 -21.04 28.38
N THR A 95 -10.73 -21.08 29.63
CA THR A 95 -10.33 -22.08 30.62
C THR A 95 -10.72 -23.48 30.17
N LEU A 96 -11.93 -23.65 29.61
CA LEU A 96 -12.36 -24.93 29.04
C LEU A 96 -11.44 -25.37 27.89
N ALA A 97 -11.06 -24.46 27.00
CA ALA A 97 -10.14 -24.75 25.90
C ALA A 97 -8.80 -25.26 26.43
N LEU A 98 -8.23 -24.63 27.46
CA LEU A 98 -6.99 -25.05 28.12
C LEU A 98 -7.08 -26.45 28.74
N LYS A 99 -8.21 -26.79 29.39
CA LYS A 99 -8.46 -28.12 29.98
C LYS A 99 -8.52 -29.25 28.94
N GLN A 100 -8.66 -28.92 27.66
CA GLN A 100 -8.62 -29.90 26.56
C GLN A 100 -7.21 -30.19 26.03
N HIS A 101 -6.16 -29.64 26.64
CA HIS A 101 -4.75 -29.76 26.21
C HIS A 101 -4.55 -29.39 24.73
N PRO A 102 -4.82 -28.13 24.36
CA PRO A 102 -4.69 -27.68 22.98
C PRO A 102 -3.23 -27.58 22.55
N SER A 103 -2.98 -27.19 21.29
CA SER A 103 -1.63 -26.84 20.86
C SER A 103 -1.07 -25.69 21.69
N TYR A 104 0.26 -25.55 21.71
CA TYR A 104 0.93 -24.46 22.40
C TYR A 104 0.37 -23.10 21.98
N ASP A 105 0.20 -22.87 20.69
CA ASP A 105 -0.31 -21.62 20.12
C ASP A 105 -1.69 -21.25 20.68
N MET A 106 -2.62 -22.21 20.70
CA MET A 106 -3.96 -21.97 21.23
C MET A 106 -3.93 -21.80 22.76
N ALA A 107 -3.08 -22.55 23.47
CA ALA A 107 -2.92 -22.39 24.91
C ALA A 107 -2.35 -21.00 25.26
N PHE A 108 -1.36 -20.54 24.50
CA PHE A 108 -0.78 -19.21 24.61
C PHE A 108 -1.84 -18.14 24.41
N HIS A 109 -2.58 -18.19 23.29
CA HIS A 109 -3.63 -17.22 22.99
C HIS A 109 -4.76 -17.25 24.03
N ALA A 110 -5.14 -18.42 24.54
CA ALA A 110 -6.18 -18.52 25.56
C ALA A 110 -5.73 -17.83 26.85
N ARG A 111 -4.48 -18.05 27.29
CA ARG A 111 -3.89 -17.36 28.45
C ARG A 111 -3.78 -15.85 28.24
N MET A 112 -3.36 -15.42 27.05
CA MET A 112 -3.29 -13.99 26.73
C MET A 112 -4.68 -13.35 26.79
N ASN A 113 -5.72 -14.01 26.27
CA ASN A 113 -7.08 -13.48 26.33
C ASN A 113 -7.68 -13.49 27.73
N LEU A 114 -7.33 -14.46 28.59
CA LEU A 114 -7.67 -14.43 30.02
C LEU A 114 -7.08 -13.16 30.68
N LEU A 115 -5.79 -12.85 30.44
CA LEU A 115 -5.18 -11.62 30.93
C LEU A 115 -5.90 -10.37 30.39
N ILE A 116 -6.21 -10.34 29.10
CA ILE A 116 -6.94 -9.20 28.49
C ILE A 116 -8.32 -9.01 29.14
N ASN A 117 -9.03 -10.09 29.51
CA ASN A 117 -10.33 -10.00 30.17
C ASN A 117 -10.25 -9.39 31.58
N GLN A 118 -9.07 -9.45 32.24
CA GLN A 118 -8.85 -8.74 33.50
C GLN A 118 -8.99 -7.23 33.32
N SER A 119 -8.58 -6.68 32.17
CA SER A 119 -8.80 -5.27 31.84
C SER A 119 -10.28 -4.90 31.80
N LEU A 120 -11.13 -5.83 31.35
CA LEU A 120 -12.57 -5.61 31.22
C LEU A 120 -13.30 -5.76 32.56
N GLN A 121 -12.65 -6.39 33.54
CA GLN A 121 -13.18 -6.64 34.89
C GLN A 121 -12.71 -5.61 35.93
N GLY A 122 -11.95 -4.58 35.51
CA GLY A 122 -11.55 -3.47 36.38
C GLY A 122 -10.25 -3.66 37.16
N GLU A 123 -9.41 -4.64 36.78
CA GLU A 123 -8.08 -4.80 37.39
C GLU A 123 -7.11 -3.66 37.03
N SER A 124 -6.04 -3.49 37.83
CA SER A 124 -5.02 -2.45 37.62
C SER A 124 -4.39 -2.56 36.22
N GLU A 125 -4.42 -1.46 35.49
CA GLU A 125 -3.78 -1.35 34.19
C GLU A 125 -2.29 -1.65 34.27
N GLU A 126 -1.59 -1.10 35.27
CA GLU A 126 -0.14 -1.30 35.39
C GLU A 126 0.19 -2.78 35.57
N GLN A 127 -0.58 -3.49 36.41
CA GLN A 127 -0.39 -4.92 36.65
C GLN A 127 -0.61 -5.75 35.39
N LEU A 128 -1.66 -5.44 34.62
CA LEU A 128 -1.95 -6.10 33.36
C LEU A 128 -0.83 -5.88 32.34
N ILE A 129 -0.42 -4.62 32.12
CA ILE A 129 0.62 -4.30 31.15
C ILE A 129 1.94 -4.94 31.57
N GLN A 130 2.31 -4.92 32.85
CA GLN A 130 3.50 -5.63 33.34
C GLN A 130 3.44 -7.14 33.08
N SER A 131 2.25 -7.75 33.24
CA SER A 131 2.05 -9.18 33.00
C SER A 131 2.20 -9.52 31.52
N LEU A 132 1.65 -8.69 30.63
CA LEU A 132 1.80 -8.84 29.18
C LEU A 132 3.24 -8.56 28.72
N GLU A 133 3.92 -7.53 29.23
CA GLU A 133 5.33 -7.29 28.90
C GLU A 133 6.24 -8.41 29.39
N LYS A 134 5.97 -8.98 30.57
CA LYS A 134 6.68 -10.17 31.06
C LYS A 134 6.43 -11.36 30.15
N LEU A 135 5.19 -11.53 29.67
CA LEU A 135 4.84 -12.57 28.69
C LEU A 135 5.61 -12.38 27.37
N ALA A 136 5.76 -11.14 26.89
CA ALA A 136 6.50 -10.83 25.66
C ALA A 136 8.02 -11.06 25.78
N LYS A 137 8.59 -10.86 26.97
CA LYS A 137 10.03 -11.05 27.23
C LYS A 137 10.42 -12.51 27.49
N ASP A 138 9.46 -13.40 27.70
CA ASP A 138 9.75 -14.84 27.85
C ASP A 138 10.23 -15.40 26.50
N SER A 139 11.42 -16.02 26.49
CA SER A 139 12.01 -16.57 25.28
C SER A 139 11.14 -17.62 24.58
N LYS A 140 10.29 -18.32 25.35
CA LYS A 140 9.32 -19.29 24.81
C LYS A 140 8.23 -18.64 23.96
N ASN A 141 7.96 -17.34 24.17
CA ASN A 141 6.94 -16.58 23.46
C ASN A 141 7.54 -15.64 22.41
N SER A 142 8.80 -15.83 22.02
CA SER A 142 9.49 -14.97 21.05
C SER A 142 8.76 -14.87 19.70
N ASP A 143 8.02 -15.90 19.29
CA ASP A 143 7.18 -15.87 18.07
C ASP A 143 5.91 -15.02 18.23
N TYR A 144 5.47 -14.78 19.47
CA TYR A 144 4.22 -14.07 19.80
C TYR A 144 4.45 -12.65 20.31
N GLU A 145 5.71 -12.21 20.44
CA GLU A 145 6.08 -10.89 20.95
C GLU A 145 5.30 -9.76 20.25
N SER A 146 5.22 -9.82 18.92
CA SER A 146 4.49 -8.84 18.11
C SER A 146 3.00 -8.78 18.43
N GLU A 147 2.35 -9.93 18.64
CA GLU A 147 0.92 -10.04 18.93
C GLU A 147 0.59 -9.53 20.34
N ILE A 148 1.51 -9.75 21.28
CA ILE A 148 1.39 -9.22 22.65
C ILE A 148 1.50 -7.70 22.62
N TYR A 149 2.50 -7.13 21.94
CA TYR A 149 2.62 -5.68 21.83
C TYR A 149 1.45 -5.05 21.09
N PHE A 150 0.94 -5.70 20.05
CA PHE A 150 -0.28 -5.25 19.37
C PHE A 150 -1.47 -5.24 20.32
N SER A 151 -1.63 -6.28 21.14
CA SER A 151 -2.69 -6.36 22.15
C SER A 151 -2.57 -5.28 23.22
N ILE A 152 -1.35 -4.97 23.69
CA ILE A 152 -1.10 -3.84 24.60
C ILE A 152 -1.49 -2.52 23.93
N GLY A 153 -1.10 -2.32 22.67
CA GLY A 153 -1.47 -1.14 21.89
C GLY A 153 -2.99 -0.95 21.81
N LYS A 154 -3.73 -2.03 21.56
CA LYS A 154 -5.20 -2.03 21.58
C LYS A 154 -5.79 -1.67 22.94
N ILE A 155 -5.23 -2.18 24.03
CA ILE A 155 -5.68 -1.85 25.39
C ILE A 155 -5.53 -0.35 25.64
N TYR A 156 -4.36 0.23 25.32
CA TYR A 156 -4.15 1.67 25.47
C TYR A 156 -5.07 2.50 24.59
N PHE A 157 -5.31 2.07 23.35
CA PHE A 157 -6.23 2.76 22.44
C PHE A 157 -7.65 2.77 22.97
N ASN A 158 -8.16 1.63 23.45
CA ASN A 158 -9.51 1.54 24.03
C ASN A 158 -9.68 2.44 25.26
N LYS A 159 -8.58 2.70 25.99
CA LYS A 159 -8.52 3.62 27.13
C LYS A 159 -8.22 5.07 26.74
N LYS A 160 -8.21 5.38 25.44
CA LYS A 160 -7.92 6.71 24.87
C LYS A 160 -6.52 7.25 25.19
N LYS A 161 -5.57 6.36 25.50
CA LYS A 161 -4.15 6.66 25.72
C LYS A 161 -3.37 6.53 24.41
N ASN A 162 -3.57 7.51 23.52
CA ASN A 162 -3.14 7.41 22.12
C ASN A 162 -1.61 7.32 21.93
N ASN A 163 -0.83 8.03 22.75
CA ASN A 163 0.62 8.05 22.61
C ASN A 163 1.24 6.69 22.99
N GLU A 164 0.75 6.10 24.08
CA GLU A 164 1.14 4.77 24.53
C GLU A 164 0.70 3.72 23.51
N ALA A 165 -0.53 3.82 23.00
CA ALA A 165 -1.01 2.95 21.93
C ALA A 165 -0.10 3.00 20.69
N ILE A 166 0.24 4.19 20.18
CA ILE A 166 1.16 4.34 19.05
C ILE A 166 2.53 3.73 19.36
N THR A 167 3.03 3.91 20.58
CA THR A 167 4.32 3.36 21.02
C THR A 167 4.33 1.83 20.94
N TYR A 168 3.31 1.18 21.48
CA TYR A 168 3.23 -0.30 21.47
C TYR A 168 2.85 -0.88 20.11
N LEU A 169 2.03 -0.19 19.32
CA LEU A 169 1.76 -0.59 17.94
C LEU A 169 3.03 -0.54 17.09
N ASN A 170 3.88 0.47 17.29
CA ASN A 170 5.21 0.50 16.67
C ASN A 170 6.06 -0.68 17.18
N LYS A 171 6.16 -0.93 18.49
CA LYS A 171 6.88 -2.11 19.00
C LYS A 171 6.43 -3.41 18.32
N ALA A 172 5.12 -3.60 18.13
CA ALA A 172 4.58 -4.76 17.44
C ALA A 172 5.06 -4.91 15.99
N VAL A 173 5.10 -3.80 15.24
CA VAL A 173 5.58 -3.76 13.85
C VAL A 173 7.08 -4.05 13.75
N TRP A 174 7.86 -3.50 14.70
CA TRP A 174 9.33 -3.61 14.73
C TRP A 174 9.85 -4.89 15.40
N SER A 175 8.97 -5.72 15.99
CA SER A 175 9.37 -7.00 16.57
C SER A 175 10.00 -7.91 15.50
N PRO A 176 11.13 -8.59 15.79
CA PRO A 176 11.87 -9.39 14.81
C PRO A 176 11.03 -10.49 14.13
N ASN A 177 10.14 -11.13 14.91
CA ASN A 177 9.30 -12.24 14.45
C ASN A 177 7.87 -11.79 14.07
N ALA A 178 7.65 -10.50 13.83
CA ALA A 178 6.33 -9.99 13.50
C ALA A 178 5.81 -10.55 12.16
N ASN A 179 4.74 -11.34 12.24
CA ASN A 179 4.08 -11.91 11.08
C ASN A 179 3.31 -10.84 10.27
N ASN A 180 3.00 -11.14 9.00
CA ASN A 180 2.34 -10.18 8.10
C ASN A 180 0.96 -9.74 8.59
N ASN A 181 0.20 -10.63 9.25
CA ASN A 181 -1.14 -10.29 9.75
C ASN A 181 -1.03 -9.27 10.89
N THR A 182 -0.15 -9.50 11.87
CA THR A 182 0.07 -8.57 12.98
C THR A 182 0.60 -7.22 12.48
N LYS A 183 1.51 -7.22 11.49
CA LYS A 183 1.97 -5.97 10.85
C LYS A 183 0.82 -5.24 10.17
N ALA A 184 0.02 -5.94 9.37
CA ALA A 184 -1.13 -5.36 8.69
C ALA A 184 -2.12 -4.75 9.69
N ASP A 185 -2.44 -5.46 10.77
CA ASP A 185 -3.36 -5.02 11.82
C ASP A 185 -2.83 -3.79 12.55
N ALA A 186 -1.55 -3.80 12.94
CA ALA A 186 -0.91 -2.69 13.62
C ALA A 186 -0.83 -1.44 12.72
N TYR A 187 -0.41 -1.59 11.46
CA TYR A 187 -0.37 -0.48 10.51
C TYR A 187 -1.76 0.08 10.21
N TYR A 188 -2.76 -0.79 10.06
CA TYR A 188 -4.13 -0.33 9.82
C TYR A 188 -4.63 0.50 11.00
N MET A 189 -4.34 0.06 12.23
CA MET A 189 -4.71 0.79 13.43
C MET A 189 -3.98 2.13 13.54
N LEU A 190 -2.66 2.17 13.28
CA LEU A 190 -1.88 3.40 13.23
C LEU A 190 -2.43 4.37 12.17
N ALA A 191 -2.82 3.87 10.99
CA ALA A 191 -3.38 4.67 9.91
C ALA A 191 -4.68 5.37 10.33
N ASN A 192 -5.61 4.64 10.94
CA ASN A 192 -6.86 5.21 11.45
C ASN A 192 -6.61 6.18 12.61
N MET A 193 -5.73 5.85 13.56
CA MET A 193 -5.40 6.75 14.66
C MET A 193 -4.84 8.08 14.17
N HIS A 194 -3.95 8.06 13.17
CA HIS A 194 -3.39 9.28 12.60
C HIS A 194 -4.43 10.05 11.77
N PHE A 195 -5.35 9.34 11.10
CA PHE A 195 -6.49 9.96 10.42
C PHE A 195 -7.35 10.75 11.41
N ASP A 196 -7.73 10.12 12.53
CA ASP A 196 -8.56 10.74 13.58
C ASP A 196 -7.85 11.94 14.23
N GLN A 197 -6.52 11.89 14.34
CA GLN A 197 -5.68 13.00 14.78
C GLN A 197 -5.44 14.07 13.71
N ARG A 198 -6.07 13.96 12.53
CA ARG A 198 -5.93 14.87 11.37
C ARG A 198 -4.51 14.90 10.79
N MET A 199 -3.71 13.87 11.09
CA MET A 199 -2.37 13.64 10.55
C MET A 199 -2.47 12.84 9.25
N TYR A 200 -3.07 13.46 8.24
CA TYR A 200 -3.47 12.80 6.98
C TYR A 200 -2.30 12.23 6.18
N GLN A 201 -1.15 12.91 6.17
CA GLN A 201 0.05 12.43 5.49
C GLN A 201 0.58 11.14 6.13
N GLN A 202 0.69 11.12 7.46
CA GLN A 202 1.08 9.92 8.21
C GLN A 202 0.09 8.79 8.02
N SER A 203 -1.21 9.11 8.08
CA SER A 203 -2.28 8.15 7.86
C SER A 203 -2.15 7.46 6.50
N LYS A 204 -1.90 8.23 5.42
CA LYS A 204 -1.66 7.70 4.07
C LYS A 204 -0.51 6.70 4.04
N TYR A 205 0.64 7.04 4.64
CA TYR A 205 1.80 6.13 4.67
C TYR A 205 1.54 4.84 5.44
N TYR A 206 0.77 4.92 6.53
CA TYR A 206 0.39 3.72 7.26
C TYR A 206 -0.64 2.89 6.49
N PHE A 207 -1.58 3.50 5.76
CA PHE A 207 -2.46 2.75 4.86
C PHE A 207 -1.70 2.08 3.71
N ASP A 208 -0.71 2.75 3.11
CA ASP A 208 0.19 2.14 2.11
C ASP A 208 0.91 0.93 2.71
N SER A 209 1.43 1.07 3.93
CA SER A 209 2.07 -0.03 4.65
C SER A 209 1.09 -1.17 4.92
N THR A 210 -0.14 -0.88 5.35
CA THR A 210 -1.19 -1.89 5.48
C THR A 210 -1.41 -2.65 4.18
N LEU A 211 -1.50 -1.94 3.04
CA LEU A 211 -1.74 -2.55 1.73
C LEU A 211 -0.66 -3.56 1.34
N ASN A 212 0.59 -3.33 1.76
CA ASN A 212 1.74 -4.21 1.51
C ASN A 212 1.65 -5.52 2.30
N PHE A 213 1.03 -5.52 3.48
CA PHE A 213 0.96 -6.68 4.37
C PHE A 213 -0.36 -7.45 4.28
N ILE A 214 -1.45 -6.83 3.81
CA ILE A 214 -2.74 -7.53 3.61
C ILE A 214 -2.75 -8.36 2.32
N GLY A 215 -3.36 -9.54 2.40
CA GLY A 215 -3.60 -10.39 1.24
C GLY A 215 -4.60 -9.78 0.24
N LYS A 216 -4.64 -10.29 -1.00
CA LYS A 216 -5.57 -9.82 -2.04
C LYS A 216 -7.04 -9.98 -1.67
N SER A 217 -7.37 -11.04 -0.92
CA SER A 217 -8.74 -11.35 -0.49
C SER A 217 -9.09 -10.77 0.88
N ASP A 218 -8.23 -9.93 1.47
CA ASP A 218 -8.52 -9.28 2.76
C ASP A 218 -9.70 -8.31 2.60
N LYS A 219 -10.71 -8.45 3.47
CA LYS A 219 -11.95 -7.64 3.44
C LYS A 219 -11.66 -6.13 3.57
N ARG A 220 -10.54 -5.73 4.19
CA ARG A 220 -10.14 -4.32 4.38
C ARG A 220 -9.57 -3.69 3.13
N ARG A 221 -9.10 -4.47 2.16
CA ARG A 221 -8.36 -3.97 0.98
C ARG A 221 -9.10 -2.87 0.20
N PRO A 222 -10.42 -2.98 -0.09
CA PRO A 222 -11.14 -1.90 -0.78
C PRO A 222 -11.16 -0.59 0.01
N VAL A 223 -11.33 -0.67 1.34
CA VAL A 223 -11.34 0.49 2.23
C VAL A 223 -9.95 1.13 2.27
N VAL A 224 -8.90 0.32 2.46
CA VAL A 224 -7.51 0.80 2.48
C VAL A 224 -7.15 1.49 1.15
N ASN A 225 -7.48 0.89 0.01
CA ASN A 225 -7.24 1.50 -1.31
C ASN A 225 -7.98 2.83 -1.48
N LYS A 226 -9.24 2.90 -1.04
CA LYS A 226 -10.02 4.15 -1.07
C LYS A 226 -9.34 5.22 -0.21
N MET A 227 -8.91 4.88 1.01
CA MET A 227 -8.24 5.82 1.90
C MET A 227 -6.91 6.30 1.32
N ILE A 228 -6.09 5.42 0.75
CA ILE A 228 -4.84 5.80 0.05
C ILE A 228 -5.15 6.79 -1.09
N THR A 229 -6.16 6.49 -1.89
CA THR A 229 -6.54 7.33 -3.03
C THR A 229 -7.02 8.71 -2.56
N ASN A 230 -7.90 8.74 -1.56
CA ASN A 230 -8.48 9.97 -1.03
C ASN A 230 -7.43 10.85 -0.32
N LEU A 231 -6.48 10.22 0.37
CA LEU A 231 -5.43 10.93 1.10
C LEU A 231 -4.23 11.33 0.24
N LYS A 232 -4.10 10.78 -0.98
CA LYS A 232 -2.97 11.10 -1.88
C LYS A 232 -2.91 12.59 -2.18
N ASP A 233 -4.00 13.15 -2.71
CA ASP A 233 -4.07 14.56 -3.09
C ASP A 233 -3.85 15.46 -1.86
N ILE A 234 -4.47 15.10 -0.73
CA ILE A 234 -4.32 15.82 0.55
C ILE A 234 -2.86 15.84 1.01
N ALA A 235 -2.19 14.69 1.01
CA ALA A 235 -0.79 14.57 1.43
C ALA A 235 0.14 15.38 0.51
N GLU A 236 -0.08 15.33 -0.80
CA GLU A 236 0.70 16.07 -1.79
C GLU A 236 0.58 17.59 -1.58
N GLN A 237 -0.64 18.12 -1.39
CA GLN A 237 -0.82 19.55 -1.15
C GLN A 237 -0.22 20.00 0.19
N ILE A 238 -0.35 19.19 1.25
CA ILE A 238 0.29 19.47 2.55
C ILE A 238 1.82 19.53 2.39
N GLU A 239 2.40 18.62 1.59
CA GLU A 239 3.84 18.59 1.34
C GLU A 239 4.30 19.84 0.56
N ILE A 240 3.58 20.23 -0.49
CA ILE A 240 3.87 21.45 -1.25
C ILE A 240 3.87 22.67 -0.33
N ILE A 241 2.82 22.84 0.48
CA ILE A 241 2.71 23.98 1.42
C ILE A 241 3.89 23.98 2.40
N ASN A 242 4.15 22.86 3.08
CA ASN A 242 5.22 22.77 4.07
C ASN A 242 6.61 22.99 3.46
N LEU A 243 6.85 22.47 2.25
CA LEU A 243 8.10 22.62 1.54
C LEU A 243 8.32 24.09 1.18
N GLN A 244 7.36 24.71 0.49
CA GLN A 244 7.50 26.10 0.04
C GLN A 244 7.59 27.06 1.24
N ASP A 245 6.82 26.84 2.31
CA ASP A 245 6.94 27.63 3.55
C ASP A 245 8.32 27.50 4.19
N SER A 246 8.88 26.29 4.18
CA SER A 246 10.22 26.06 4.70
C SER A 246 11.28 26.74 3.83
N LEU A 247 11.17 26.65 2.50
CA LEU A 247 12.07 27.30 1.56
C LEU A 247 12.02 28.83 1.70
N ILE A 248 10.83 29.42 1.79
CA ILE A 248 10.65 30.87 2.03
C ILE A 248 11.22 31.24 3.41
N ARG A 249 10.97 30.48 4.47
CA ARG A 249 11.56 30.77 5.79
C ARG A 249 13.08 30.72 5.76
N ILE A 250 13.66 29.74 5.08
CA ILE A 250 15.11 29.61 4.93
C ILE A 250 15.67 30.77 4.07
N SER A 251 14.94 31.24 3.06
CA SER A 251 15.37 32.38 2.22
C SER A 251 15.68 33.64 3.04
N LYS A 252 14.94 33.85 4.14
CA LYS A 252 15.07 35.00 5.04
C LYS A 252 16.23 34.89 6.03
N LEU A 253 16.89 33.74 6.12
CA LEU A 253 18.06 33.54 6.99
C LEU A 253 19.29 34.25 6.41
N SER A 254 20.19 34.70 7.29
CA SER A 254 21.48 35.24 6.87
C SER A 254 22.33 34.18 6.17
N VAL A 255 23.30 34.61 5.35
CA VAL A 255 24.23 33.72 4.65
C VAL A 255 24.95 32.77 5.62
N LYS A 256 25.31 33.26 6.80
CA LYS A 256 25.94 32.48 7.88
C LYS A 256 25.01 31.39 8.42
N GLU A 257 23.74 31.72 8.64
CA GLU A 257 22.73 30.76 9.13
C GLU A 257 22.37 29.71 8.09
N LYS A 258 22.24 30.10 6.81
CA LYS A 258 22.06 29.17 5.69
C LYS A 258 23.21 28.16 5.59
N ARG A 259 24.46 28.64 5.68
CA ARG A 259 25.65 27.76 5.73
C ARG A 259 25.60 26.82 6.93
N ASN A 260 25.33 27.32 8.14
CA ASN A 260 25.23 26.48 9.33
C ASN A 260 24.14 25.41 9.22
N LEU A 261 22.99 25.75 8.65
CA LEU A 261 21.91 24.80 8.38
C LEU A 261 22.35 23.72 7.40
N ALA A 262 22.97 24.09 6.27
CA ALA A 262 23.44 23.14 5.27
C ALA A 262 24.55 22.23 5.81
N ILE A 263 25.48 22.74 6.63
CA ILE A 263 26.46 21.94 7.39
C ILE A 263 25.75 20.95 8.31
N SER A 264 24.70 21.38 9.04
CA SER A 264 23.93 20.50 9.92
C SER A 264 23.18 19.38 9.16
N ILE A 265 22.74 19.64 7.92
CA ILE A 265 22.09 18.66 7.05
C ILE A 265 23.12 17.65 6.54
N LYS A 266 24.29 18.12 6.08
CA LYS A 266 25.41 17.27 5.65
C LYS A 266 25.90 16.35 6.77
N ASN A 267 26.09 16.89 7.98
CA ASN A 267 26.53 16.11 9.14
C ASN A 267 25.48 15.08 9.57
N ARG A 268 24.18 15.41 9.48
CA ARG A 268 23.10 14.45 9.77
C ARG A 268 23.02 13.33 8.73
N LYS A 269 23.29 13.59 7.44
CA LYS A 269 23.40 12.54 6.41
C LYS A 269 24.53 11.54 6.69
N LYS A 270 25.62 11.96 7.34
CA LYS A 270 26.75 11.09 7.73
C LYS A 270 26.49 10.24 8.99
N ILE A 271 25.55 10.63 9.84
CA ILE A 271 25.25 9.96 11.14
C ILE A 271 24.22 8.84 10.99
N ILE A 272 23.48 8.78 9.88
CA ILE A 272 22.59 7.66 9.58
C ILE A 272 23.48 6.52 9.06
N PRO A 273 23.73 5.44 9.84
CA PRO A 273 24.38 4.26 9.28
C PRO A 273 23.47 3.73 8.16
N ASP A 274 24.04 3.13 7.11
CA ASP A 274 23.29 2.28 6.19
C ASP A 274 22.51 1.24 7.01
N ILE A 275 21.24 1.53 7.26
CA ILE A 275 20.28 0.53 7.72
C ILE A 275 20.21 -0.45 6.55
N PRO A 276 20.45 -1.75 6.76
CA PRO A 276 20.55 -2.71 5.67
C PRO A 276 19.39 -2.53 4.70
N ASP A 277 19.74 -2.42 3.43
CA ASP A 277 18.88 -2.45 2.27
C ASP A 277 17.95 -3.68 2.31
N SER A 278 16.88 -3.60 3.08
CA SER A 278 15.75 -4.50 2.93
C SER A 278 15.00 -4.04 1.70
N LYS A 279 15.34 -4.68 0.57
CA LYS A 279 14.63 -4.60 -0.70
C LYS A 279 13.11 -4.83 -0.58
N ASP A 280 12.61 -5.26 0.58
CA ASP A 280 11.20 -5.48 0.88
C ASP A 280 10.43 -4.19 1.29
N MET A 281 11.11 -3.05 1.49
CA MET A 281 10.47 -1.74 1.69
C MET A 281 10.38 -0.89 0.40
N ARG A 282 10.85 -1.40 -0.74
CA ARG A 282 11.05 -0.64 -1.98
C ARG A 282 9.97 -0.89 -3.04
N GLY A 283 8.72 -0.59 -2.70
CA GLY A 283 7.68 -0.29 -3.69
C GLY A 283 7.07 1.07 -3.37
N ASN A 284 7.58 2.14 -3.99
CA ASN A 284 7.13 3.55 -3.87
C ASN A 284 7.41 4.31 -2.56
N ALA A 285 8.62 4.17 -1.99
CA ALA A 285 9.13 5.04 -0.92
C ALA A 285 10.19 6.05 -1.43
N GLY A 286 10.02 6.57 -2.65
CA GLY A 286 10.86 7.66 -3.19
C GLY A 286 10.70 8.99 -2.43
N GLU A 287 9.61 9.17 -1.69
CA GLU A 287 9.27 10.41 -0.98
C GLU A 287 9.53 10.34 0.55
N ASN A 288 9.84 9.17 1.09
CA ASN A 288 10.06 8.98 2.53
C ASN A 288 11.44 9.41 3.05
N ARG A 289 12.24 10.10 2.24
CA ARG A 289 13.39 10.88 2.74
C ARG A 289 12.95 12.15 3.47
N ILE A 290 11.74 12.65 3.18
CA ILE A 290 11.22 13.93 3.68
C ILE A 290 10.57 13.78 5.07
N PHE A 291 9.99 12.61 5.37
CA PHE A 291 9.33 12.36 6.66
C PHE A 291 10.27 12.42 7.87
N ARG A 292 11.55 12.04 7.71
CA ARG A 292 12.56 12.25 8.77
C ARG A 292 13.08 13.69 8.83
N ALA A 293 12.91 14.49 7.78
CA ALA A 293 13.35 15.89 7.77
C ALA A 293 12.30 16.82 8.43
N THR A 294 11.00 16.55 8.27
CA THR A 294 9.93 17.42 8.79
C THR A 294 9.71 17.30 10.30
N ASP A 295 9.80 16.09 10.87
CA ASP A 295 9.67 15.90 12.33
C ASP A 295 10.89 16.46 13.10
N LEU A 296 12.07 16.46 12.47
CA LEU A 296 13.30 17.05 13.02
C LEU A 296 13.36 18.59 12.90
N ILE A 297 12.57 19.22 12.03
CA ILE A 297 12.48 20.69 11.88
C ILE A 297 11.40 21.28 12.81
N ARG A 298 10.31 20.55 13.08
CA ARG A 298 9.30 20.97 14.08
C ARG A 298 9.83 20.89 15.51
N SER A 299 10.69 19.92 15.83
CA SER A 299 11.33 19.80 17.15
C SER A 299 12.28 20.96 17.49
N SER A 300 12.76 21.74 16.51
CA SER A 300 13.68 22.86 16.74
C SER A 300 13.02 24.24 16.77
N THR A 301 11.70 24.33 16.55
CA THR A 301 10.98 25.63 16.46
C THR A 301 9.92 25.85 17.54
N LEU A 302 9.75 24.91 18.47
CA LEU A 302 8.86 25.00 19.64
C LEU A 302 9.65 24.94 20.96
N GLY A 303 10.65 25.81 21.09
CA GLY A 303 11.44 25.96 22.31
C GLY A 303 11.73 27.41 22.63
N ALA A 304 10.81 28.07 23.33
CA ALA A 304 11.02 29.11 24.35
C ALA A 304 9.78 30.02 24.44
N ASP A 305 8.87 29.75 25.37
CA ASP A 305 8.63 30.70 26.47
C ASP A 305 7.70 30.06 27.52
N ARG A 306 8.22 29.95 28.74
CA ARG A 306 7.54 29.85 30.04
C ARG A 306 8.57 29.43 31.07
N SER A 307 9.33 30.44 31.49
CA SER A 307 9.96 30.47 32.80
C SER A 307 8.91 30.19 33.89
N ASN A 308 9.13 29.15 34.69
CA ASN A 308 8.76 29.20 36.10
C ASN A 308 9.85 28.50 36.91
N PRO A 309 10.60 29.22 37.76
CA PRO A 309 11.53 28.64 38.72
C PRO A 309 10.74 28.05 39.91
N ASP A 310 11.43 27.26 40.73
CA ASP A 310 10.94 26.61 41.96
C ASP A 310 10.11 25.33 41.81
N ASN A 311 10.81 24.20 41.72
CA ASN A 311 10.72 23.24 42.83
C ASN A 311 11.93 22.28 42.86
N LYS A 312 12.74 22.42 43.93
CA LYS A 312 13.75 21.44 44.33
C LYS A 312 13.07 20.32 45.11
N THR A 313 13.31 19.07 44.75
CA THR A 313 13.91 18.06 45.66
C THR A 313 14.12 16.71 44.93
N PRO A 314 15.10 15.88 45.38
CA PRO A 314 15.87 14.98 44.53
C PRO A 314 15.76 13.49 44.92
N VAL A 315 15.84 12.56 43.95
CA VAL A 315 16.33 11.19 44.22
C VAL A 315 17.11 10.60 43.03
N ALA A 316 18.39 10.37 43.31
CA ALA A 316 19.32 9.31 42.91
C ALA A 316 19.40 8.82 41.44
N GLY A 317 20.43 9.31 40.77
CA GLY A 317 21.12 8.65 39.66
C GLY A 317 22.34 9.50 39.31
N ALA A 318 23.43 9.34 40.06
CA ALA A 318 24.65 10.12 39.88
C ALA A 318 25.12 10.04 38.42
N LYS A 319 24.95 11.14 37.68
CA LYS A 319 25.59 11.29 36.36
C LYS A 319 27.09 11.32 36.60
N SER A 320 27.76 10.27 36.15
CA SER A 320 29.21 10.17 36.15
C SER A 320 29.80 11.46 35.58
N THR A 321 30.74 12.07 36.30
CA THR A 321 31.50 13.25 35.87
C THR A 321 32.57 12.90 34.83
N PHE A 322 32.65 11.63 34.43
CA PHE A 322 33.54 11.17 33.37
C PHE A 322 33.10 11.74 32.03
N PHE A 323 34.00 12.48 31.38
CA PHE A 323 33.71 13.31 30.20
C PHE A 323 33.04 12.53 29.05
N ALA A 324 33.27 11.22 28.94
CA ALA A 324 32.68 10.38 27.90
C ALA A 324 31.16 10.17 28.02
N TYR A 325 30.56 10.48 29.19
CA TYR A 325 29.11 10.46 29.39
C TYR A 325 28.45 11.82 29.19
N ASP A 326 29.25 12.88 29.04
CA ASP A 326 28.78 14.18 28.55
C ASP A 326 28.89 14.21 27.02
N ILE A 327 27.73 14.07 26.37
CA ILE A 327 27.61 14.07 24.90
C ILE A 327 28.19 15.37 24.29
N LYS A 328 28.03 16.52 24.96
CA LYS A 328 28.56 17.80 24.45
C LYS A 328 30.08 17.84 24.58
N ALA A 329 30.62 17.40 25.71
CA ALA A 329 32.06 17.34 25.92
C ALA A 329 32.74 16.33 24.98
N THR A 330 32.10 15.17 24.77
CA THR A 330 32.58 14.12 23.86
C THR A 330 32.58 14.59 22.40
N ASN A 331 31.50 15.25 21.96
CA ASN A 331 31.42 15.79 20.59
C ASN A 331 32.42 16.93 20.35
N ARG A 332 32.66 17.77 21.35
CA ARG A 332 33.69 18.82 21.29
C ARG A 332 35.10 18.21 21.26
N GLY A 333 35.36 17.21 22.10
CA GLY A 333 36.63 16.48 22.13
C GLY A 333 36.93 15.78 20.80
N ARG A 334 35.91 15.17 20.19
CA ARG A 334 36.01 14.57 18.85
C ARG A 334 36.32 15.61 17.78
N SER A 335 35.57 16.71 17.75
CA SER A 335 35.81 17.79 16.77
C SER A 335 37.22 18.36 16.92
N ASN A 336 37.69 18.58 18.15
CA ASN A 336 39.04 19.05 18.42
C ASN A 336 40.09 18.01 17.97
N PHE A 337 39.86 16.73 18.24
CA PHE A 337 40.76 15.65 17.83
C PHE A 337 40.89 15.58 16.30
N GLU A 338 39.78 15.60 15.58
CA GLU A 338 39.75 15.64 14.12
C GLU A 338 40.40 16.92 13.58
N GLN A 339 40.23 18.06 14.26
CA GLN A 339 40.88 19.32 13.88
C GLN A 339 42.40 19.28 14.06
N TYR A 340 42.90 18.71 15.16
CA TYR A 340 44.34 18.67 15.44
C TYR A 340 45.07 17.51 14.74
N TRP A 341 44.40 16.38 14.53
CA TRP A 341 45.04 15.15 14.09
C TRP A 341 44.47 14.57 12.80
N GLY A 342 43.33 15.06 12.31
CA GLY A 342 42.61 14.50 11.17
C GLY A 342 41.93 13.16 11.50
N GLU A 343 41.39 12.49 10.48
CA GLU A 343 40.91 11.12 10.63
C GLU A 343 42.10 10.17 10.83
N ARG A 344 42.11 9.43 11.95
CA ARG A 344 43.17 8.47 12.28
C ARG A 344 42.58 7.05 12.35
N PRO A 345 43.19 6.07 11.65
CA PRO A 345 42.78 4.68 11.79
C PRO A 345 43.05 4.20 13.22
N LEU A 346 42.22 3.26 13.68
CA LEU A 346 42.40 2.65 15.00
C LEU A 346 43.59 1.67 14.95
N GLU A 347 44.77 2.19 15.27
CA GLU A 347 46.00 1.41 15.36
C GLU A 347 46.85 1.84 16.55
N ASP A 348 47.65 0.91 17.06
CA ASP A 348 48.57 1.19 18.15
C ASP A 348 49.65 2.18 17.72
N ASN A 349 50.03 3.08 18.63
CA ASN A 349 51.04 4.11 18.40
C ASN A 349 50.69 5.13 17.29
N TRP A 350 49.40 5.41 17.09
CA TRP A 350 48.88 6.35 16.08
C TRP A 350 49.47 7.79 16.16
N ARG A 351 50.08 8.16 17.29
CA ARG A 351 50.64 9.51 17.56
C ARG A 351 52.17 9.60 17.39
N ARG A 352 52.81 8.73 16.59
CA ARG A 352 54.27 8.81 16.31
C ARG A 352 54.55 9.53 14.99
N SER A 353 55.44 10.52 15.00
CA SER A 353 55.81 11.34 13.83
C SER A 353 56.68 10.62 12.80
N LYS A 354 57.36 9.52 13.17
CA LYS A 354 58.15 8.68 12.24
C LYS A 354 57.92 7.19 12.56
N LYS A 355 57.18 6.50 11.69
CA LYS A 355 57.16 5.03 11.57
C LYS A 355 58.16 4.66 10.47
N THR A 356 59.27 4.01 10.83
CA THR A 356 60.23 3.49 9.85
C THR A 356 59.56 2.37 9.06
N SER A 357 59.20 2.66 7.80
CA SER A 357 58.57 1.72 6.88
C SER A 357 59.65 1.18 5.96
N PHE A 358 59.84 -0.14 5.94
CA PHE A 358 60.79 -0.81 5.06
C PHE A 358 60.23 -0.84 3.62
N GLY A 359 60.86 -0.07 2.73
CA GLY A 359 61.06 -0.35 1.29
C GLY A 359 59.84 -0.38 0.35
N THR A 360 59.60 0.69 -0.40
CA THR A 360 60.12 0.90 -1.77
C THR A 360 59.64 2.26 -2.27
N GLY A 361 60.58 3.07 -2.76
CA GLY A 361 60.42 4.52 -2.92
C GLY A 361 59.69 4.96 -4.17
N ILE A 362 58.99 6.09 -4.03
CA ILE A 362 58.94 7.19 -4.99
C ILE A 362 59.06 8.48 -4.18
N GLU A 363 59.87 9.40 -4.70
CA GLU A 363 60.37 10.64 -4.10
C GLU A 363 59.29 11.68 -3.76
N ASP A 364 59.65 12.55 -2.81
CA ASP A 364 58.94 13.74 -2.35
C ASP A 364 58.51 14.68 -3.48
N GLN A 365 57.21 15.01 -3.51
CA GLN A 365 56.74 16.33 -3.94
C GLN A 365 55.72 16.88 -2.92
N GLN A 366 56.13 18.00 -2.31
CA GLN A 366 55.35 19.12 -1.81
C GLN A 366 53.93 18.84 -1.26
N ALA A 367 53.85 18.88 0.07
CA ALA A 367 52.62 19.05 0.82
C ALA A 367 52.11 20.50 0.73
N GLU A 368 51.44 20.85 -0.36
CA GLU A 368 50.57 22.03 -0.46
C GLU A 368 49.47 21.74 -1.51
N THR A 369 48.41 20.99 -1.15
CA THR A 369 47.11 20.91 -1.89
C THR A 369 46.14 19.86 -1.29
N LYS A 370 45.90 19.87 0.03
CA LYS A 370 44.77 19.11 0.62
C LYS A 370 43.72 19.97 1.31
N ASP A 371 44.08 21.18 1.74
CA ASP A 371 43.14 22.09 2.42
C ASP A 371 42.22 22.83 1.42
N SER A 372 42.66 23.05 0.18
CA SER A 372 41.83 23.63 -0.89
C SER A 372 40.74 22.67 -1.37
N THR A 373 41.07 21.40 -1.63
CA THR A 373 40.13 20.38 -2.13
C THR A 373 38.98 20.06 -1.18
N VAL A 374 39.23 20.00 0.14
CA VAL A 374 38.17 19.73 1.14
C VAL A 374 37.24 20.94 1.32
N LYS A 375 37.79 22.16 1.18
CA LYS A 375 37.04 23.41 1.24
C LYS A 375 36.18 23.60 -0.01
N ASP A 376 36.69 23.23 -1.18
CA ASP A 376 35.96 23.26 -2.45
C ASP A 376 34.84 22.20 -2.50
N GLU A 377 35.07 20.98 -1.99
CA GLU A 377 34.00 19.98 -1.84
C GLU A 377 32.91 20.41 -0.85
N LEU A 378 33.29 21.05 0.27
CA LEU A 378 32.32 21.58 1.22
C LEU A 378 31.51 22.73 0.62
N GLU A 379 32.13 23.68 -0.06
CA GLU A 379 31.41 24.78 -0.71
C GLU A 379 30.53 24.30 -1.87
N ASN A 380 30.94 23.29 -2.63
CA ASN A 380 30.10 22.66 -3.66
C ASN A 380 28.88 21.95 -3.07
N ASP A 381 29.06 21.15 -2.01
CA ASP A 381 27.94 20.49 -1.31
C ASP A 381 26.98 21.53 -0.69
N LEU A 382 27.52 22.63 -0.16
CA LEU A 382 26.71 23.72 0.38
C LEU A 382 25.94 24.44 -0.73
N ALA A 383 26.57 24.69 -1.89
CA ALA A 383 25.90 25.27 -3.04
C ALA A 383 24.76 24.36 -3.54
N GLU A 384 24.96 23.05 -3.61
CA GLU A 384 23.92 22.08 -3.99
C GLU A 384 22.75 22.08 -3.00
N ILE A 385 23.03 22.05 -1.69
CA ILE A 385 21.99 22.07 -0.64
C ILE A 385 21.18 23.39 -0.68
N LEU A 386 21.82 24.50 -1.06
CA LEU A 386 21.20 25.82 -1.06
C LEU A 386 20.54 26.21 -2.40
N ALA A 387 20.82 25.49 -3.49
CA ALA A 387 20.35 25.81 -4.85
C ALA A 387 18.82 25.84 -5.03
N GLY A 388 18.07 25.13 -4.18
CA GLY A 388 16.60 25.11 -4.23
C GLY A 388 15.91 26.19 -3.40
N ILE A 389 16.66 27.08 -2.73
CA ILE A 389 16.09 28.11 -1.86
C ILE A 389 15.79 29.36 -2.70
N PRO A 390 14.54 29.87 -2.71
CA PRO A 390 14.22 31.09 -3.43
C PRO A 390 15.07 32.24 -2.89
N SER A 391 15.67 33.00 -3.79
CA SER A 391 16.67 34.01 -3.50
C SER A 391 16.32 35.39 -4.06
N SER A 392 15.49 35.42 -5.12
CA SER A 392 14.93 36.64 -5.69
C SER A 392 13.47 36.86 -5.28
N ASP A 393 13.00 38.11 -5.35
CA ASP A 393 11.60 38.45 -5.09
C ASP A 393 10.64 37.70 -6.02
N GLU A 394 11.05 37.42 -7.26
CA GLU A 394 10.24 36.71 -8.24
C GLU A 394 10.12 35.22 -7.90
N GLU A 395 11.21 34.57 -7.46
CA GLU A 395 11.18 33.20 -6.97
C GLU A 395 10.33 33.06 -5.70
N ILE A 396 10.36 34.07 -4.82
CA ILE A 396 9.51 34.12 -3.62
C ILE A 396 8.03 34.29 -4.01
N LYS A 397 7.70 35.12 -5.01
CA LYS A 397 6.33 35.24 -5.52
C LYS A 397 5.84 33.93 -6.11
N GLU A 398 6.64 33.25 -6.92
CA GLU A 398 6.28 31.95 -7.49
C GLU A 398 6.09 30.88 -6.41
N ALA A 399 6.94 30.85 -5.39
CA ALA A 399 6.77 29.96 -4.23
C ALA A 399 5.44 30.25 -3.50
N ASN A 400 5.09 31.52 -3.31
CA ASN A 400 3.80 31.91 -2.74
C ASN A 400 2.61 31.51 -3.62
N ARG A 401 2.72 31.64 -4.95
CA ARG A 401 1.68 31.20 -5.89
C ARG A 401 1.43 29.70 -5.80
N LYS A 402 2.49 28.90 -5.64
CA LYS A 402 2.40 27.45 -5.40
C LYS A 402 1.69 27.14 -4.09
N ILE A 403 1.97 27.88 -3.02
CA ILE A 403 1.29 27.72 -1.73
C ILE A 403 -0.19 28.09 -1.86
N GLU A 404 -0.50 29.21 -2.50
CA GLU A 404 -1.87 29.67 -2.71
C GLU A 404 -2.72 28.62 -3.44
N GLU A 405 -2.23 28.11 -4.58
CA GLU A 405 -2.92 27.05 -5.32
C GLU A 405 -3.02 25.76 -4.49
N ALA A 406 -1.95 25.36 -3.80
CA ALA A 406 -1.98 24.16 -2.96
C ALA A 406 -2.95 24.27 -1.78
N MET A 407 -3.07 25.45 -1.15
CA MET A 407 -4.05 25.70 -0.09
C MET A 407 -5.47 25.60 -0.62
N PHE A 408 -5.74 26.12 -1.83
CA PHE A 408 -7.05 26.00 -2.46
C PHE A 408 -7.41 24.54 -2.72
N GLN A 409 -6.51 23.82 -3.41
CA GLN A 409 -6.68 22.39 -3.72
C GLN A 409 -6.82 21.54 -2.45
N LEU A 410 -6.07 21.86 -1.39
CA LEU A 410 -6.16 21.18 -0.11
C LEU A 410 -7.53 21.39 0.55
N GLY A 411 -8.05 22.62 0.53
CA GLY A 411 -9.40 22.93 1.02
C GLY A 411 -10.45 22.10 0.30
N VAL A 412 -10.47 22.16 -1.03
CA VAL A 412 -11.37 21.38 -1.90
C VAL A 412 -11.22 19.88 -1.62
N ALA A 413 -10.00 19.35 -1.51
CA ALA A 413 -9.76 17.94 -1.25
C ALA A 413 -10.28 17.50 0.13
N TYR A 414 -10.17 18.33 1.17
CA TYR A 414 -10.75 18.01 2.48
C TYR A 414 -12.25 17.79 2.40
N ARG A 415 -12.95 18.65 1.66
CA ARG A 415 -14.39 18.50 1.40
C ARG A 415 -14.67 17.27 0.55
N ASP A 416 -14.12 17.22 -0.66
CA ASP A 416 -14.56 16.28 -1.71
C ASP A 416 -14.03 14.84 -1.52
N ARG A 417 -12.90 14.67 -0.82
CA ARG A 417 -12.25 13.35 -0.64
C ARG A 417 -12.58 12.70 0.69
N ILE A 418 -12.74 13.48 1.76
CA ILE A 418 -12.88 12.94 3.13
C ILE A 418 -13.97 13.60 3.97
N ASP A 419 -14.83 14.42 3.36
CA ASP A 419 -15.96 15.09 4.01
C ASP A 419 -15.56 15.93 5.26
N ALA A 420 -14.31 16.41 5.30
CA ALA A 420 -13.76 17.20 6.41
C ALA A 420 -14.04 18.70 6.20
N TYR A 421 -15.32 19.07 6.26
CA TYR A 421 -15.80 20.43 5.96
C TYR A 421 -15.19 21.50 6.88
N ASP A 422 -14.96 21.18 8.16
CA ASP A 422 -14.32 22.10 9.11
C ASP A 422 -12.87 22.41 8.70
N ARG A 423 -12.14 21.39 8.22
CA ARG A 423 -10.76 21.52 7.71
C ARG A 423 -10.70 22.24 6.38
N SER A 424 -11.65 21.98 5.50
CA SER A 424 -11.81 22.72 4.25
C SER A 424 -11.99 24.22 4.57
N ARG A 425 -12.98 24.55 5.40
CA ARG A 425 -13.25 25.94 5.83
C ARG A 425 -12.02 26.61 6.43
N GLU A 426 -11.38 25.98 7.42
CA GLU A 426 -10.18 26.53 8.06
C GLU A 426 -9.05 26.80 7.05
N THR A 427 -8.82 25.87 6.11
CA THR A 427 -7.76 26.01 5.10
C THR A 427 -8.05 27.14 4.12
N LEU A 428 -9.31 27.25 3.68
CA LEU A 428 -9.78 28.27 2.75
C LEU A 428 -9.83 29.67 3.38
N GLU A 429 -10.24 29.79 4.65
CA GLU A 429 -10.17 31.06 5.40
C GLU A 429 -8.73 31.51 5.61
N ASN A 430 -7.82 30.57 5.92
CA ASN A 430 -6.40 30.86 6.00
C ASN A 430 -5.81 31.30 4.65
N LEU A 431 -6.27 30.70 3.54
CA LEU A 431 -5.87 31.13 2.19
C LEU A 431 -6.24 32.59 1.97
N MET A 432 -7.49 32.99 2.23
CA MET A 432 -7.93 34.37 2.04
C MET A 432 -7.22 35.36 2.99
N THR A 433 -6.89 34.91 4.20
CA THR A 433 -6.15 35.73 5.17
C THR A 433 -4.72 35.96 4.73
N ARG A 434 -4.07 34.92 4.19
CA ARG A 434 -2.67 34.97 3.76
C ARG A 434 -2.48 35.62 2.39
N TYR A 435 -3.46 35.44 1.50
CA TYR A 435 -3.47 35.90 0.12
C TYR A 435 -4.79 36.63 -0.20
N PRO A 436 -4.99 37.85 0.35
CA PRO A 436 -6.26 38.57 0.23
C PRO A 436 -6.61 38.98 -1.21
N GLU A 437 -5.62 39.08 -2.10
CA GLU A 437 -5.78 39.43 -3.51
C GLU A 437 -5.75 38.21 -4.44
N THR A 438 -6.02 37.01 -3.91
CA THR A 438 -6.08 35.77 -4.68
C THR A 438 -7.04 35.88 -5.88
N GLN A 439 -6.63 35.37 -7.03
CA GLN A 439 -7.53 35.26 -8.20
C GLN A 439 -8.62 34.21 -8.00
N ARG A 440 -8.47 33.32 -7.00
CA ARG A 440 -9.42 32.26 -6.63
C ARG A 440 -10.50 32.74 -5.67
N TYR A 441 -10.58 34.04 -5.35
CA TYR A 441 -11.44 34.53 -4.27
C TYR A 441 -12.91 34.11 -4.42
N ALA A 442 -13.45 34.19 -5.64
CA ALA A 442 -14.81 33.74 -5.92
C ALA A 442 -14.98 32.22 -5.76
N ASP A 443 -14.00 31.42 -6.19
CA ASP A 443 -13.99 29.97 -5.98
C ASP A 443 -13.98 29.64 -4.49
N VAL A 444 -13.12 30.31 -3.72
CA VAL A 444 -12.97 30.12 -2.27
C VAL A 444 -14.26 30.45 -1.53
N LEU A 445 -14.92 31.57 -1.83
CA LEU A 445 -16.21 31.93 -1.24
C LEU A 445 -17.30 30.89 -1.53
N TYR A 446 -17.29 30.30 -2.73
CA TYR A 446 -18.24 29.26 -3.09
C TYR A 446 -18.02 27.99 -2.26
N TYR A 447 -16.78 27.51 -2.16
CA TYR A 447 -16.48 26.34 -1.35
C TYR A 447 -16.76 26.60 0.15
N LEU A 448 -16.46 27.79 0.66
CA LEU A 448 -16.82 28.19 2.02
C LEU A 448 -18.34 28.23 2.25
N TYR A 449 -19.11 28.70 1.27
CA TYR A 449 -20.56 28.64 1.32
C TYR A 449 -21.04 27.18 1.44
N LEU A 450 -20.52 26.29 0.60
CA LEU A 450 -20.89 24.87 0.63
C LEU A 450 -20.51 24.21 1.96
N ASP A 451 -19.29 24.44 2.46
CA ASP A 451 -18.85 23.89 3.75
C ASP A 451 -19.72 24.40 4.90
N CYS A 452 -20.11 25.68 4.87
CA CYS A 452 -20.98 26.24 5.89
C CYS A 452 -22.42 25.69 5.82
N LEU A 453 -22.92 25.32 4.64
CA LEU A 453 -24.19 24.59 4.53
C LEU A 453 -24.10 23.20 5.18
N ASP A 454 -23.06 22.41 4.89
CA ASP A 454 -22.90 21.07 5.44
C ASP A 454 -22.62 21.08 6.95
N LEU A 455 -21.92 22.11 7.43
CA LEU A 455 -21.73 22.38 8.86
C LEU A 455 -22.98 22.97 9.54
N LYS A 456 -24.05 23.27 8.78
CA LYS A 456 -25.29 23.89 9.25
C LYS A 456 -25.10 25.27 9.89
N ASP A 457 -24.05 25.98 9.49
CA ASP A 457 -23.73 27.33 9.92
C ASP A 457 -24.34 28.35 8.95
N LYS A 458 -25.61 28.68 9.20
CA LYS A 458 -26.38 29.58 8.33
C LYS A 458 -25.77 30.98 8.25
N VAL A 459 -25.22 31.50 9.34
CA VAL A 459 -24.62 32.85 9.36
C VAL A 459 -23.40 32.88 8.46
N CYS A 460 -22.53 31.87 8.53
CA CYS A 460 -21.39 31.75 7.62
C CYS A 460 -21.85 31.60 6.16
N ALA A 461 -22.84 30.75 5.89
CA ALA A 461 -23.35 30.54 4.54
C ALA A 461 -23.93 31.83 3.94
N ASP A 462 -24.80 32.54 4.68
CA ASP A 462 -25.42 33.79 4.25
C ASP A 462 -24.34 34.86 3.98
N ARG A 463 -23.33 34.99 4.85
CA ARG A 463 -22.19 35.90 4.65
C ARG A 463 -21.43 35.62 3.35
N ASN A 464 -21.06 34.37 3.09
CA ASN A 464 -20.30 34.01 1.89
C ASN A 464 -21.15 34.18 0.61
N ASN A 465 -22.44 33.86 0.67
CA ASN A 465 -23.36 34.10 -0.45
C ASN A 465 -23.54 35.61 -0.72
N GLU A 466 -23.66 36.44 0.32
CA GLU A 466 -23.74 37.90 0.16
C GLU A 466 -22.46 38.48 -0.44
N LEU A 467 -21.28 38.01 -0.03
CA LEU A 467 -20.00 38.41 -0.63
C LEU A 467 -19.90 38.00 -2.11
N LEU A 468 -20.37 36.79 -2.46
CA LEU A 468 -20.46 36.34 -3.86
C LEU A 468 -21.39 37.24 -4.68
N LYS A 469 -22.56 37.59 -4.15
CA LYS A 469 -23.51 38.50 -4.80
C LYS A 469 -22.96 39.90 -5.01
N THR A 470 -22.33 40.45 -3.98
CA THR A 470 -21.93 41.87 -3.97
C THR A 470 -20.63 42.11 -4.72
N ARG A 471 -19.64 41.21 -4.60
CA ARG A 471 -18.31 41.37 -5.23
C ARG A 471 -18.16 40.61 -6.54
N TYR A 472 -18.93 39.54 -6.74
CA TYR A 472 -18.79 38.62 -7.86
C TYR A 472 -20.14 38.29 -8.50
N ALA A 473 -21.00 39.31 -8.66
CA ALA A 473 -22.38 39.18 -9.14
C ALA A 473 -22.51 38.33 -10.42
N ASP A 474 -21.60 38.54 -11.37
CA ASP A 474 -21.60 37.87 -12.67
C ASP A 474 -20.92 36.49 -12.69
N SER A 475 -20.30 36.08 -11.58
CA SER A 475 -19.57 34.82 -11.50
C SER A 475 -20.47 33.61 -11.69
N TYR A 476 -19.88 32.52 -12.18
CA TYR A 476 -20.56 31.24 -12.35
C TYR A 476 -21.23 30.78 -11.05
N TYR A 477 -20.57 30.94 -9.90
CA TYR A 477 -21.06 30.51 -8.59
C TYR A 477 -22.25 31.32 -8.10
N THR A 478 -22.22 32.64 -8.29
CA THR A 478 -23.34 33.50 -7.89
C THR A 478 -24.60 33.16 -8.65
N LYS A 479 -24.49 32.88 -9.96
CA LYS A 479 -25.59 32.38 -10.79
C LYS A 479 -26.04 30.99 -10.33
N LEU A 480 -25.11 30.09 -10.02
CA LEU A 480 -25.41 28.74 -9.54
C LEU A 480 -26.17 28.71 -8.21
N ILE A 481 -25.85 29.60 -7.27
CA ILE A 481 -26.47 29.63 -5.94
C ILE A 481 -27.84 30.32 -5.96
N ASN A 482 -27.98 31.40 -6.74
CA ASN A 482 -29.08 32.34 -6.57
C ASN A 482 -30.10 32.34 -7.71
N ASP A 483 -29.83 31.62 -8.80
CA ASP A 483 -30.79 31.41 -9.88
C ASP A 483 -31.21 29.93 -9.90
N PRO A 484 -32.36 29.59 -9.29
CA PRO A 484 -32.89 28.23 -9.30
C PRO A 484 -33.13 27.69 -10.71
N GLU A 485 -33.43 28.53 -11.70
CA GLU A 485 -33.60 28.11 -13.10
C GLU A 485 -32.25 27.86 -13.77
N TYR A 486 -31.20 28.62 -13.46
CA TYR A 486 -29.84 28.32 -13.91
C TYR A 486 -29.28 27.04 -13.26
N ALA A 487 -29.46 26.86 -11.95
CA ALA A 487 -29.09 25.64 -11.24
C ALA A 487 -29.86 24.43 -11.76
N LYS A 488 -31.18 24.58 -11.99
CA LYS A 488 -32.03 23.57 -12.63
C LYS A 488 -31.67 23.37 -14.09
N SER A 489 -31.21 24.36 -14.84
CA SER A 489 -30.72 24.19 -16.21
C SER A 489 -29.39 23.42 -16.27
N LEU A 490 -28.53 23.57 -15.26
CA LEU A 490 -27.26 22.85 -15.14
C LEU A 490 -27.45 21.44 -14.58
N MET A 491 -28.33 21.26 -13.60
CA MET A 491 -28.79 19.95 -13.14
C MET A 491 -29.53 19.25 -14.28
N ASN A 492 -30.52 19.87 -14.92
CA ASN A 492 -31.21 19.32 -16.09
C ASN A 492 -30.25 19.07 -17.25
N LYS A 493 -29.20 19.87 -17.49
CA LYS A 493 -28.18 19.52 -18.50
C LYS A 493 -27.34 18.33 -18.08
N LYS A 494 -26.87 18.27 -16.83
CA LYS A 494 -26.09 17.13 -16.32
C LYS A 494 -26.94 15.85 -16.26
N ASP A 495 -28.21 15.99 -15.89
CA ASP A 495 -29.23 14.95 -15.80
C ASP A 495 -29.77 14.60 -17.19
N GLU A 496 -29.86 15.51 -18.17
CA GLU A 496 -30.18 15.23 -19.58
C GLU A 496 -29.02 14.49 -20.24
N LEU A 497 -27.78 14.86 -19.95
CA LEU A 497 -26.59 14.17 -20.44
C LEU A 497 -26.48 12.77 -19.83
N GLN A 498 -26.71 12.63 -18.52
CA GLN A 498 -26.69 11.37 -17.81
C GLN A 498 -27.89 10.48 -18.19
N THR A 499 -29.12 10.97 -18.12
CA THR A 499 -30.34 10.29 -18.57
C THR A 499 -30.28 9.94 -20.04
N GLY A 500 -29.73 10.82 -20.88
CA GLY A 500 -29.52 10.56 -22.30
C GLY A 500 -28.55 9.41 -22.52
N TYR A 501 -27.44 9.39 -21.79
CA TYR A 501 -26.48 8.29 -21.84
C TYR A 501 -27.06 6.98 -21.29
N GLU A 502 -27.81 7.02 -20.18
CA GLU A 502 -28.50 5.87 -19.60
C GLU A 502 -29.56 5.31 -20.55
N LYS A 503 -30.33 6.18 -21.22
CA LYS A 503 -31.28 5.81 -22.28
C LYS A 503 -30.55 5.16 -23.45
N ALA A 504 -29.45 5.75 -23.93
CA ALA A 504 -28.64 5.16 -24.99
C ALA A 504 -28.10 3.78 -24.57
N PHE A 505 -27.58 3.65 -23.35
CA PHE A 505 -27.10 2.37 -22.83
C PHE A 505 -28.22 1.32 -22.70
N GLY A 506 -29.43 1.73 -22.28
CA GLY A 506 -30.61 0.87 -22.26
C GLY A 506 -31.00 0.38 -23.66
N LEU A 507 -30.99 1.25 -24.67
CA LEU A 507 -31.21 0.89 -26.07
C LEU A 507 -30.15 -0.09 -26.59
N TYR A 508 -28.88 0.12 -26.22
CA TYR A 508 -27.80 -0.81 -26.53
C TYR A 508 -28.03 -2.20 -25.92
N GLN A 509 -28.48 -2.27 -24.67
CA GLN A 509 -28.84 -3.53 -24.01
C GLN A 509 -30.04 -4.23 -24.66
N GLN A 510 -31.02 -3.46 -25.14
CA GLN A 510 -32.18 -3.93 -25.90
C GLN A 510 -31.86 -4.23 -27.38
N GLN A 511 -30.59 -4.17 -27.77
CA GLN A 511 -30.10 -4.43 -29.13
C GLN A 511 -30.62 -3.44 -30.20
N GLN A 512 -31.11 -2.28 -29.78
CA GLN A 512 -31.54 -1.19 -30.66
C GLN A 512 -30.36 -0.27 -30.99
N TYR A 513 -29.40 -0.80 -31.76
CA TYR A 513 -28.08 -0.17 -31.96
C TYR A 513 -28.09 1.11 -32.80
N GLU A 514 -28.93 1.20 -33.83
CA GLU A 514 -29.05 2.40 -34.66
C GLU A 514 -29.59 3.61 -33.87
N GLU A 515 -30.67 3.39 -33.12
CA GLU A 515 -31.26 4.44 -32.29
C GLU A 515 -30.33 4.82 -31.12
N CYS A 516 -29.62 3.84 -30.55
CA CYS A 516 -28.56 4.10 -29.58
C CYS A 516 -27.46 5.01 -30.15
N HIS A 517 -26.93 4.68 -31.33
CA HIS A 517 -25.87 5.45 -31.98
C HIS A 517 -26.33 6.89 -32.28
N LYS A 518 -27.55 7.07 -32.78
CA LYS A 518 -28.15 8.37 -33.05
C LYS A 518 -28.26 9.25 -31.80
N ILE A 519 -28.69 8.69 -30.67
CA ILE A 519 -28.73 9.41 -29.39
C ILE A 519 -27.31 9.77 -28.93
N LEU A 520 -26.34 8.87 -29.06
CA LEU A 520 -24.96 9.12 -28.67
C LEU A 520 -24.29 10.22 -29.51
N GLN A 521 -24.57 10.28 -30.82
CA GLN A 521 -24.10 11.37 -31.68
C GLN A 521 -24.67 12.72 -31.23
N ALA A 522 -25.99 12.78 -30.94
CA ALA A 522 -26.61 14.00 -30.43
C ALA A 522 -26.03 14.42 -29.09
N LEU A 523 -25.78 13.47 -28.18
CA LEU A 523 -25.15 13.73 -26.88
C LEU A 523 -23.71 14.23 -27.03
N ALA A 524 -22.91 13.65 -27.92
CA ALA A 524 -21.52 14.06 -28.14
C ALA A 524 -21.39 15.54 -28.49
N THR A 525 -22.35 16.12 -29.23
CA THR A 525 -22.36 17.57 -29.56
C THR A 525 -22.67 18.48 -28.37
N LYS A 526 -23.32 17.95 -27.33
CA LYS A 526 -23.76 18.70 -26.13
C LYS A 526 -22.78 18.59 -24.96
N VAL A 527 -21.89 17.59 -24.97
CA VAL A 527 -20.92 17.32 -23.90
C VAL A 527 -19.64 18.13 -24.12
N LYS A 528 -19.09 18.74 -23.05
CA LYS A 528 -17.78 19.41 -23.13
C LYS A 528 -16.66 18.39 -23.30
N ALA A 529 -15.62 18.72 -24.06
CA ALA A 529 -14.49 17.81 -24.31
C ALA A 529 -13.76 17.33 -23.03
N SER A 530 -13.76 18.14 -21.97
CA SER A 530 -13.17 17.80 -20.66
C SER A 530 -14.10 16.99 -19.74
N ASP A 531 -15.34 16.72 -20.15
CA ASP A 531 -16.31 16.01 -19.31
C ASP A 531 -16.00 14.51 -19.27
N PRO A 532 -16.02 13.86 -18.08
CA PRO A 532 -15.79 12.42 -17.94
C PRO A 532 -16.76 11.52 -18.72
N LEU A 533 -17.90 12.04 -19.18
CA LEU A 533 -18.87 11.33 -20.01
C LEU A 533 -18.42 11.21 -21.47
N HIS A 534 -17.57 12.12 -21.95
CA HIS A 534 -17.09 12.16 -23.33
C HIS A 534 -16.40 10.85 -23.78
N PRO A 535 -15.41 10.29 -23.04
CA PRO A 535 -14.82 8.99 -23.39
C PRO A 535 -15.82 7.84 -23.33
N LYS A 536 -16.81 7.90 -22.43
CA LYS A 536 -17.86 6.87 -22.29
C LYS A 536 -18.80 6.85 -23.49
N ILE A 537 -19.23 8.03 -23.95
CA ILE A 537 -20.04 8.19 -25.17
C ILE A 537 -19.28 7.65 -26.38
N ALA A 538 -18.00 8.01 -26.53
CA ALA A 538 -17.19 7.58 -27.65
C ALA A 538 -17.03 6.04 -27.71
N LEU A 539 -16.78 5.40 -26.57
CA LEU A 539 -16.66 3.94 -26.52
C LEU A 539 -17.98 3.21 -26.80
N LEU A 540 -19.09 3.66 -26.21
CA LEU A 540 -20.40 3.05 -26.46
C LEU A 540 -20.85 3.28 -27.91
N SER A 541 -20.51 4.43 -28.50
CA SER A 541 -20.74 4.73 -29.91
C SER A 541 -19.97 3.75 -30.82
N ALA A 542 -18.70 3.47 -30.50
CA ALA A 542 -17.92 2.45 -31.19
C ALA A 542 -18.57 1.06 -31.09
N PHE A 543 -19.14 0.71 -29.94
CA PHE A 543 -19.86 -0.57 -29.77
C PHE A 543 -21.10 -0.67 -30.65
N CYS A 544 -21.84 0.43 -30.82
CA CYS A 544 -22.99 0.47 -31.72
C CYS A 544 -22.57 0.27 -33.17
N ILE A 545 -21.52 0.99 -33.61
CA ILE A 545 -20.94 0.85 -34.95
C ILE A 545 -20.53 -0.61 -35.20
N GLY A 546 -19.94 -1.28 -34.22
CA GLY A 546 -19.56 -2.69 -34.36
C GLY A 546 -20.72 -3.66 -34.50
N LYS A 547 -21.91 -3.29 -34.03
CA LYS A 547 -23.13 -4.10 -34.17
C LYS A 547 -23.92 -3.78 -35.44
N THR A 548 -23.79 -2.57 -35.99
CA THR A 548 -24.55 -2.14 -37.18
C THR A 548 -23.75 -2.19 -38.47
N SER A 549 -22.46 -1.84 -38.42
CA SER A 549 -21.63 -1.56 -39.60
C SER A 549 -20.50 -2.58 -39.80
N GLY A 550 -20.39 -3.57 -38.92
CA GLY A 550 -19.42 -4.66 -39.05
C GLY A 550 -18.01 -4.33 -38.55
N LYS A 551 -17.08 -5.26 -38.80
CA LYS A 551 -15.74 -5.31 -38.15
C LYS A 551 -14.84 -4.12 -38.48
N GLU A 552 -14.72 -3.73 -39.75
CA GLU A 552 -13.79 -2.66 -40.16
C GLU A 552 -14.21 -1.29 -39.62
N PRO A 553 -15.48 -0.85 -39.74
CA PRO A 553 -15.94 0.39 -39.10
C PRO A 553 -15.82 0.37 -37.58
N TYR A 554 -16.02 -0.79 -36.94
CA TYR A 554 -15.82 -0.93 -35.50
C TYR A 554 -14.36 -0.66 -35.10
N MET A 555 -13.43 -1.26 -35.84
CA MET A 555 -12.00 -1.09 -35.60
C MET A 555 -11.56 0.35 -35.81
N ALA A 556 -12.11 1.07 -36.80
CA ALA A 556 -11.86 2.49 -36.99
C ALA A 556 -12.36 3.30 -35.78
N ALA A 557 -13.62 3.09 -35.37
CA ALA A 557 -14.21 3.80 -34.22
C ALA A 557 -13.45 3.54 -32.90
N LEU A 558 -12.95 2.32 -32.68
CA LEU A 558 -12.12 2.00 -31.52
C LEU A 558 -10.74 2.68 -31.58
N LYS A 559 -10.13 2.82 -32.76
CA LYS A 559 -8.89 3.59 -32.93
C LYS A 559 -9.11 5.06 -32.56
N ASP A 560 -10.25 5.63 -32.95
CA ASP A 560 -10.58 7.02 -32.61
C ASP A 560 -10.73 7.23 -31.10
N VAL A 561 -11.30 6.24 -30.37
CA VAL A 561 -11.34 6.28 -28.90
C VAL A 561 -9.93 6.26 -28.30
N ILE A 562 -9.02 5.48 -28.88
CA ILE A 562 -7.64 5.39 -28.39
C ILE A 562 -6.88 6.69 -28.61
N ALA A 563 -7.01 7.29 -29.79
CA ALA A 563 -6.30 8.51 -30.16
C ALA A 563 -6.76 9.72 -29.35
N ASN A 564 -8.06 9.84 -29.09
CA ASN A 564 -8.64 11.05 -28.51
C ASN A 564 -8.74 11.05 -26.97
N TYR A 565 -8.59 9.89 -26.30
CA TYR A 565 -8.75 9.79 -24.83
C TYR A 565 -7.61 9.03 -24.11
N PRO A 566 -6.34 9.44 -24.27
CA PRO A 566 -5.20 8.76 -23.66
C PRO A 566 -5.26 8.78 -22.12
N GLY A 567 -4.90 7.68 -21.48
CA GLY A 567 -4.91 7.49 -20.02
C GLY A 567 -6.28 7.13 -19.42
N SER A 568 -7.34 7.04 -20.24
CA SER A 568 -8.69 6.74 -19.77
C SER A 568 -8.98 5.23 -19.66
N ALA A 569 -9.92 4.84 -18.81
CA ALA A 569 -10.37 3.45 -18.73
C ALA A 569 -10.98 2.96 -20.06
N GLN A 570 -11.58 3.88 -20.84
CA GLN A 570 -12.20 3.61 -22.12
C GLN A 570 -11.17 3.36 -23.22
N GLU A 571 -10.03 4.04 -23.18
CA GLU A 571 -8.87 3.75 -24.04
C GLU A 571 -8.33 2.34 -23.79
N THR A 572 -8.07 1.99 -22.51
CA THR A 572 -7.66 0.63 -22.14
C THR A 572 -8.64 -0.41 -22.67
N LYS A 573 -9.95 -0.14 -22.52
CA LYS A 573 -10.99 -1.06 -23.01
C LYS A 573 -11.04 -1.13 -24.54
N ALA A 574 -10.86 -0.01 -25.23
CA ALA A 574 -10.82 0.04 -26.69
C ALA A 574 -9.61 -0.74 -27.23
N LYS A 575 -8.43 -0.60 -26.59
CA LYS A 575 -7.22 -1.37 -26.91
C LYS A 575 -7.44 -2.88 -26.77
N GLU A 576 -8.07 -3.32 -25.67
CA GLU A 576 -8.42 -4.72 -25.46
C GLU A 576 -9.32 -5.29 -26.56
N ILE A 577 -10.35 -4.53 -26.95
CA ILE A 577 -11.34 -4.98 -27.93
C ILE A 577 -10.75 -4.97 -29.34
N LEU A 578 -9.98 -3.92 -29.69
CA LEU A 578 -9.28 -3.82 -30.98
C LEU A 578 -8.31 -5.00 -31.16
N ARG A 579 -7.62 -5.41 -30.09
CA ARG A 579 -6.74 -6.58 -30.05
C ARG A 579 -7.49 -7.89 -30.32
N PHE A 580 -8.73 -8.01 -29.83
CA PHE A 580 -9.58 -9.17 -30.10
C PHE A 580 -10.12 -9.18 -31.54
N LEU A 581 -10.61 -8.02 -32.03
CA LEU A 581 -11.28 -7.92 -33.32
C LEU A 581 -10.35 -8.14 -34.51
N ARG A 582 -9.09 -7.71 -34.41
CA ARG A 582 -8.15 -7.84 -35.53
C ARG A 582 -7.93 -9.29 -35.93
N GLY A 583 -8.04 -10.27 -35.02
CA GLY A 583 -8.00 -11.70 -35.35
C GLY A 583 -6.70 -12.18 -36.02
N ASP A 584 -5.72 -11.31 -36.21
CA ASP A 584 -4.49 -11.55 -36.93
C ASP A 584 -3.31 -11.58 -35.96
N GLN A 585 -2.56 -12.68 -36.05
CA GLN A 585 -1.32 -12.92 -35.31
C GLN A 585 -0.24 -11.87 -35.65
N ASP A 586 -0.31 -11.21 -36.81
CA ASP A 586 0.70 -10.25 -37.29
C ASP A 586 0.55 -8.85 -36.67
N ALA A 587 -0.64 -8.50 -36.15
CA ALA A 587 -0.83 -7.25 -35.41
C ALA A 587 -0.18 -7.30 -34.00
N PHE A 588 0.22 -8.49 -33.54
CA PHE A 588 1.04 -8.66 -32.34
C PHE A 588 2.51 -8.32 -32.59
N GLU A 589 3.01 -8.42 -33.83
CA GLU A 589 4.43 -8.16 -34.12
C GLU A 589 4.74 -6.65 -34.24
N VAL A 590 3.86 -5.85 -34.85
CA VAL A 590 4.20 -4.46 -35.19
C VAL A 590 4.23 -3.53 -33.96
N VAL A 591 3.36 -3.74 -32.98
CA VAL A 591 3.38 -2.97 -31.72
C VAL A 591 4.41 -3.52 -30.73
N GLN A 592 4.67 -4.84 -30.75
CA GLN A 592 5.74 -5.42 -29.93
C GLN A 592 7.10 -4.86 -30.34
N VAL A 593 7.39 -4.66 -31.63
CA VAL A 593 8.70 -4.14 -32.06
C VAL A 593 8.96 -2.71 -31.57
N THR A 594 7.95 -1.85 -31.43
CA THR A 594 8.13 -0.46 -30.95
C THR A 594 8.19 -0.36 -29.42
N GLU A 595 7.49 -1.23 -28.67
CA GLU A 595 7.62 -1.30 -27.19
C GLU A 595 8.85 -2.12 -26.73
N LEU A 596 9.39 -3.00 -27.57
CA LEU A 596 10.59 -3.81 -27.29
C LEU A 596 11.89 -3.00 -27.28
N GLU A 597 11.94 -1.80 -27.85
CA GLU A 597 13.13 -0.93 -27.74
C GLU A 597 13.39 -0.44 -26.30
N SER A 598 12.40 -0.59 -25.40
CA SER A 598 12.53 -0.27 -23.98
C SER A 598 12.80 -1.50 -23.07
N ILE A 599 12.82 -2.71 -23.62
CA ILE A 599 12.91 -3.97 -22.83
C ILE A 599 14.21 -4.72 -23.16
N ASN A 600 15.09 -4.84 -22.16
CA ASN A 600 16.45 -5.38 -22.27
C ASN A 600 16.55 -6.93 -22.37
N PHE A 601 15.73 -7.62 -23.18
CA PHE A 601 15.98 -9.04 -23.45
C PHE A 601 17.19 -9.22 -24.39
N LYS A 602 18.10 -10.13 -24.04
CA LYS A 602 19.37 -10.36 -24.76
C LYS A 602 19.46 -11.78 -25.32
N SER A 603 20.02 -11.94 -26.52
CA SER A 603 20.39 -13.27 -27.03
C SER A 603 21.78 -13.60 -26.52
N GLU A 604 21.88 -14.62 -25.67
CA GLU A 604 23.13 -15.04 -25.03
C GLU A 604 23.28 -16.56 -25.20
N ASP A 605 23.57 -16.99 -26.44
CA ASP A 605 23.46 -18.38 -26.87
C ASP A 605 24.45 -19.33 -26.15
N ASP A 606 25.58 -18.80 -25.69
CA ASP A 606 26.67 -19.48 -24.98
C ASP A 606 26.52 -19.46 -23.45
N GLN A 607 25.49 -18.80 -22.92
CA GLN A 607 25.25 -18.70 -21.48
C GLN A 607 24.32 -19.79 -20.97
N MET A 608 24.36 -20.03 -19.65
CA MET A 608 23.47 -20.98 -18.98
C MET A 608 22.00 -20.65 -19.23
N HIS A 609 21.26 -21.63 -19.73
CA HIS A 609 19.82 -21.58 -19.94
C HIS A 609 19.06 -22.39 -18.89
N LEU A 610 17.98 -21.81 -18.40
CA LEU A 610 16.96 -22.45 -17.58
C LEU A 610 15.83 -22.92 -18.50
N MET A 611 15.13 -23.99 -18.11
CA MET A 611 13.84 -24.32 -18.75
C MET A 611 12.71 -23.83 -17.87
N MET A 612 11.89 -22.93 -18.40
CA MET A 612 10.73 -22.38 -17.73
C MET A 612 9.46 -23.01 -18.30
N VAL A 613 8.72 -23.73 -17.46
CA VAL A 613 7.38 -24.26 -17.79
C VAL A 613 6.35 -23.33 -17.16
N VAL A 614 5.62 -22.58 -17.96
CA VAL A 614 4.63 -21.58 -17.54
C VAL A 614 3.23 -22.16 -17.60
N PHE A 615 2.44 -21.96 -16.55
CA PHE A 615 1.07 -22.41 -16.40
C PHE A 615 0.14 -21.20 -16.32
N PHE A 616 -0.93 -21.22 -17.11
CA PHE A 616 -1.94 -20.17 -17.11
C PHE A 616 -3.20 -20.65 -16.40
N ASN A 617 -3.62 -19.93 -15.36
CA ASN A 617 -4.73 -20.30 -14.49
C ASN A 617 -4.64 -21.73 -13.94
N PRO A 618 -3.53 -22.15 -13.29
CA PRO A 618 -3.44 -23.50 -12.74
C PRO A 618 -4.48 -23.71 -11.64
N ALA A 619 -5.11 -24.88 -11.62
CA ALA A 619 -5.95 -25.33 -10.52
C ALA A 619 -5.12 -25.57 -9.25
N PRO A 620 -5.75 -25.57 -8.05
CA PRO A 620 -5.04 -25.88 -6.80
C PRO A 620 -4.30 -27.23 -6.91
N GLN A 621 -3.04 -27.26 -6.45
CA GLN A 621 -2.13 -28.43 -6.49
C GLN A 621 -1.71 -28.88 -7.91
N GLN A 622 -2.12 -28.20 -8.99
CA GLN A 622 -1.73 -28.56 -10.36
C GLN A 622 -0.21 -28.45 -10.56
N ILE A 623 0.43 -27.44 -9.97
CA ILE A 623 1.88 -27.24 -10.05
C ILE A 623 2.67 -28.37 -9.39
N ASP A 624 2.23 -28.85 -8.22
CA ASP A 624 2.91 -29.94 -7.53
C ASP A 624 2.77 -31.27 -8.27
N LYS A 625 1.58 -31.54 -8.84
CA LYS A 625 1.37 -32.69 -9.73
C LYS A 625 2.23 -32.57 -11.00
N ALA A 626 2.34 -31.39 -11.58
CA ALA A 626 3.19 -31.15 -12.75
C ALA A 626 4.67 -31.39 -12.44
N LYS A 627 5.18 -31.00 -11.27
CA LYS A 627 6.57 -31.32 -10.86
C LYS A 627 6.84 -32.82 -10.82
N ILE A 628 5.90 -33.61 -10.30
CA ILE A 628 6.02 -35.08 -10.26
C ILE A 628 6.09 -35.64 -11.68
N LYS A 629 5.22 -35.18 -12.58
CA LYS A 629 5.20 -35.62 -13.98
C LYS A 629 6.44 -35.21 -14.77
N ILE A 630 6.90 -33.98 -14.58
CA ILE A 630 8.16 -33.51 -15.18
C ILE A 630 9.33 -34.35 -14.67
N SER A 631 9.33 -34.74 -13.38
CA SER A 631 10.33 -35.63 -12.80
C SER A 631 10.29 -37.02 -13.44
N ASP A 632 9.11 -37.61 -13.59
CA ASP A 632 8.90 -38.92 -14.23
C ASP A 632 9.43 -38.89 -15.68
N TYR A 633 9.09 -37.85 -16.46
CA TYR A 633 9.58 -37.66 -17.82
C TYR A 633 11.10 -37.53 -17.87
N HIS A 634 11.68 -36.72 -16.97
CA HIS A 634 13.13 -36.54 -16.88
C HIS A 634 13.84 -37.85 -16.56
N ASN A 635 13.34 -38.62 -15.60
CA ASN A 635 13.87 -39.92 -15.24
C ASN A 635 13.72 -40.97 -16.34
N LYS A 636 12.78 -40.79 -17.28
CA LYS A 636 12.61 -41.70 -18.40
C LYS A 636 13.55 -41.38 -19.56
N TYR A 637 13.67 -40.11 -19.93
CA TYR A 637 14.35 -39.68 -21.16
C TYR A 637 15.70 -38.98 -20.95
N HIS A 638 16.04 -38.61 -19.71
CA HIS A 638 17.20 -37.78 -19.37
C HIS A 638 17.92 -38.26 -18.09
N LYS A 639 18.11 -39.59 -17.96
CA LYS A 639 18.58 -40.31 -16.75
C LYS A 639 19.95 -39.91 -16.18
N LEU A 640 20.78 -39.18 -16.92
CA LEU A 640 22.19 -38.92 -16.57
C LEU A 640 22.45 -37.54 -15.97
N ASP A 641 21.40 -36.78 -15.63
CA ASP A 641 21.53 -35.36 -15.35
C ASP A 641 20.98 -34.93 -13.97
N ASN A 642 21.80 -34.20 -13.21
CA ASN A 642 21.37 -33.56 -11.97
C ASN A 642 20.60 -32.27 -12.29
N TYR A 643 19.30 -32.24 -12.01
CA TYR A 643 18.46 -31.06 -12.21
C TYR A 643 17.81 -30.61 -10.89
N LYS A 644 17.60 -29.29 -10.76
CA LYS A 644 16.82 -28.70 -9.67
C LYS A 644 15.57 -28.02 -10.23
N MET A 645 14.43 -28.27 -9.58
CA MET A 645 13.15 -27.64 -9.92
C MET A 645 12.69 -26.70 -8.82
N THR A 646 12.35 -25.47 -9.20
CA THR A 646 11.75 -24.47 -8.30
C THR A 646 10.46 -23.97 -8.93
N SER A 647 9.38 -23.83 -8.15
CA SER A 647 8.16 -23.15 -8.60
C SER A 647 8.11 -21.71 -8.13
N LEU A 648 7.51 -20.84 -8.93
CA LEU A 648 7.27 -19.44 -8.60
C LEU A 648 5.96 -18.95 -9.24
N GLU A 649 5.45 -17.82 -8.77
CA GLU A 649 4.37 -17.10 -9.42
C GLU A 649 4.94 -15.97 -10.29
N ILE A 650 4.59 -15.93 -11.58
CA ILE A 650 4.97 -14.84 -12.50
C ILE A 650 4.01 -13.67 -12.32
N ASN A 651 2.71 -13.96 -12.28
CA ASN A 651 1.67 -12.94 -12.15
C ASN A 651 0.48 -13.46 -11.35
N THR A 652 0.34 -12.99 -10.12
CA THR A 652 -0.74 -13.41 -9.22
C THR A 652 -2.10 -12.79 -9.61
N GLU A 653 -2.18 -11.80 -10.49
CA GLU A 653 -3.47 -11.24 -10.98
C GLU A 653 -4.02 -12.05 -12.15
N GLN A 654 -3.13 -12.48 -13.04
CA GLN A 654 -3.45 -13.35 -14.18
C GLN A 654 -3.33 -14.85 -13.84
N ASN A 655 -3.18 -15.18 -12.55
CA ASN A 655 -2.95 -16.53 -12.03
C ASN A 655 -1.96 -17.32 -12.91
N THR A 656 -0.78 -16.74 -13.14
CA THR A 656 0.28 -17.32 -13.99
C THR A 656 1.44 -17.74 -13.11
N SER A 657 1.78 -19.03 -13.15
CA SER A 657 2.86 -19.63 -12.34
C SER A 657 3.86 -20.34 -13.24
N ALA A 658 5.08 -20.56 -12.76
CA ALA A 658 6.08 -21.27 -13.53
C ALA A 658 6.87 -22.28 -12.69
N ILE A 659 7.37 -23.33 -13.35
CA ILE A 659 8.39 -24.25 -12.85
C ILE A 659 9.68 -23.98 -13.61
N ILE A 660 10.76 -23.72 -12.88
CA ILE A 660 12.09 -23.47 -13.42
C ILE A 660 12.95 -24.72 -13.21
N ILE A 661 13.53 -25.23 -14.29
CA ILE A 661 14.48 -26.34 -14.30
C ILE A 661 15.85 -25.78 -14.63
N ARG A 662 16.79 -25.87 -13.70
CA ARG A 662 18.16 -25.37 -13.89
C ARG A 662 19.09 -26.52 -14.28
N LYS A 663 19.59 -26.51 -15.52
CA LYS A 663 20.43 -27.61 -16.02
C LYS A 663 21.30 -27.30 -17.25
N TYR A 664 20.87 -26.45 -18.18
CA TYR A 664 21.47 -26.40 -19.52
C TYR A 664 22.57 -25.33 -19.59
N ASP A 665 23.77 -25.73 -19.99
CA ASP A 665 24.93 -24.81 -20.03
C ASP A 665 24.86 -23.81 -21.18
N ASP A 666 24.13 -24.15 -22.25
CA ASP A 666 24.02 -23.35 -23.46
C ASP A 666 22.64 -23.52 -24.14
N LYS A 667 22.37 -22.68 -25.15
CA LYS A 667 21.13 -22.70 -25.93
C LYS A 667 20.91 -24.02 -26.67
N SER A 668 21.96 -24.66 -27.18
CA SER A 668 21.87 -25.90 -27.95
C SER A 668 21.32 -27.04 -27.09
N GLN A 669 21.83 -27.18 -25.87
CA GLN A 669 21.36 -28.17 -24.91
C GLN A 669 19.91 -27.88 -24.46
N ALA A 670 19.59 -26.62 -24.19
CA ALA A 670 18.25 -26.21 -23.81
C ALA A 670 17.22 -26.46 -24.93
N MET A 671 17.58 -26.16 -26.18
CA MET A 671 16.74 -26.40 -27.35
C MET A 671 16.57 -27.88 -27.66
N LYS A 672 17.59 -28.73 -27.46
CA LYS A 672 17.43 -30.19 -27.55
C LYS A 672 16.35 -30.70 -26.58
N TYR A 673 16.35 -30.21 -25.34
CA TYR A 673 15.34 -30.57 -24.35
C TYR A 673 13.95 -30.02 -24.72
N TYR A 674 13.86 -28.73 -25.08
CA TYR A 674 12.62 -28.11 -25.56
C TYR A 674 12.00 -28.88 -26.72
N ASN A 675 12.80 -29.23 -27.73
CA ASN A 675 12.34 -30.00 -28.90
C ASN A 675 11.86 -31.40 -28.53
N SER A 676 12.48 -32.04 -27.51
CA SER A 676 12.00 -33.34 -27.00
C SER A 676 10.61 -33.22 -26.38
N ILE A 677 10.35 -32.12 -25.65
CA ILE A 677 9.03 -31.85 -25.04
C ILE A 677 8.00 -31.59 -26.12
N GLN A 678 8.33 -30.78 -27.15
CA GLN A 678 7.36 -30.51 -28.22
C GLN A 678 6.96 -31.79 -28.97
N LYS A 679 7.87 -32.75 -29.15
CA LYS A 679 7.57 -34.06 -29.76
C LYS A 679 6.73 -34.97 -28.85
N ASN A 680 6.93 -34.90 -27.54
CA ASN A 680 6.31 -35.79 -26.56
C ASN A 680 5.44 -35.02 -25.55
N ARG A 681 4.69 -34.00 -26.01
CA ARG A 681 4.03 -33.01 -25.14
C ARG A 681 3.00 -33.64 -24.20
N ASP A 682 2.23 -34.60 -24.72
CA ASP A 682 1.24 -35.36 -23.94
C ASP A 682 1.88 -36.29 -22.92
N GLU A 683 3.09 -36.79 -23.16
CA GLU A 683 3.82 -37.59 -22.18
C GLU A 683 4.52 -36.72 -21.13
N TYR A 684 4.94 -35.50 -21.51
CA TYR A 684 5.58 -34.55 -20.62
C TYR A 684 4.63 -34.09 -19.52
N LEU A 685 3.40 -33.70 -19.86
CA LEU A 685 2.34 -33.33 -18.93
C LEU A 685 0.96 -33.83 -19.41
N PRO A 686 0.60 -35.10 -19.10
CA PRO A 686 -0.62 -35.71 -19.62
C PRO A 686 -1.90 -34.98 -19.20
N GLY A 687 -2.76 -34.69 -20.18
CA GLY A 687 -4.08 -34.07 -19.97
C GLY A 687 -4.04 -32.58 -19.60
N LEU A 688 -2.88 -31.93 -19.72
CA LEU A 688 -2.68 -30.51 -19.44
C LEU A 688 -2.46 -29.74 -20.73
N THR A 689 -3.34 -28.79 -21.05
CA THR A 689 -3.24 -27.97 -22.26
C THR A 689 -2.89 -26.51 -21.97
N ASN A 690 -2.99 -26.08 -20.71
CA ASN A 690 -2.77 -24.70 -20.29
C ASN A 690 -1.33 -24.41 -19.83
N PHE A 691 -0.34 -24.95 -20.54
CA PHE A 691 1.07 -24.69 -20.26
C PHE A 691 1.91 -24.44 -21.51
N GLU A 692 2.97 -23.66 -21.32
CA GLU A 692 3.98 -23.36 -22.32
C GLU A 692 5.38 -23.59 -21.74
N VAL A 693 6.38 -23.76 -22.61
CA VAL A 693 7.74 -24.08 -22.20
C VAL A 693 8.72 -23.18 -22.92
N TYR A 694 9.69 -22.63 -22.20
CA TYR A 694 10.66 -21.67 -22.73
C TYR A 694 12.07 -21.95 -22.20
N PRO A 695 13.07 -22.20 -23.06
CA PRO A 695 14.47 -22.00 -22.68
C PRO A 695 14.70 -20.50 -22.44
N ILE A 696 15.35 -20.15 -21.33
CA ILE A 696 15.52 -18.76 -20.92
C ILE A 696 16.85 -18.54 -20.18
N THR A 697 17.60 -17.50 -20.53
CA THR A 697 18.84 -17.14 -19.83
C THR A 697 18.53 -16.54 -18.47
N GLN A 698 19.50 -16.52 -17.55
CA GLN A 698 19.29 -15.94 -16.22
C GLN A 698 18.95 -14.43 -16.30
N ASN A 699 19.47 -13.70 -17.28
CA ASN A 699 19.18 -12.28 -17.48
C ASN A 699 17.74 -12.07 -17.97
N ASN A 700 17.32 -12.80 -19.00
CA ASN A 700 15.96 -12.71 -19.52
C ASN A 700 14.92 -13.19 -18.49
N TYR A 701 15.27 -14.19 -17.69
CA TYR A 701 14.46 -14.65 -16.56
C TYR A 701 14.18 -13.53 -15.54
N LYS A 702 15.19 -12.73 -15.18
CA LYS A 702 15.01 -11.58 -14.28
C LYS A 702 14.08 -10.53 -14.89
N GLU A 703 14.17 -10.28 -16.18
CA GLU A 703 13.29 -9.35 -16.88
C GLU A 703 11.83 -9.83 -16.90
N VAL A 704 11.57 -11.13 -17.13
CA VAL A 704 10.22 -11.72 -17.01
C VAL A 704 9.64 -11.50 -15.61
N LEU A 705 10.44 -11.68 -14.55
CA LEU A 705 10.00 -11.44 -13.18
C LEU A 705 9.77 -9.95 -12.88
N ARG A 706 10.62 -9.06 -13.41
CA ARG A 706 10.47 -7.61 -13.27
C ARG A 706 9.18 -7.11 -13.93
N LEU A 707 8.89 -7.59 -15.13
CA LEU A 707 7.68 -7.27 -15.89
C LEU A 707 6.43 -7.95 -15.33
N ARG A 708 6.60 -8.99 -14.51
CA ARG A 708 5.51 -9.86 -14.03
C ARG A 708 4.66 -10.37 -15.20
N SER A 709 5.31 -10.67 -16.31
CA SER A 709 4.66 -11.08 -17.56
C SER A 709 5.64 -11.90 -18.39
N ILE A 710 5.17 -13.02 -18.92
CA ILE A 710 5.94 -13.85 -19.88
C ILE A 710 5.77 -13.34 -21.31
N ARG A 711 4.74 -12.53 -21.59
CA ARG A 711 4.26 -12.24 -22.95
C ARG A 711 5.32 -11.59 -23.83
N GLU A 712 6.07 -10.65 -23.27
CA GLU A 712 7.14 -9.92 -23.94
C GLU A 712 8.30 -10.87 -24.27
N TYR A 713 8.58 -11.83 -23.39
CA TYR A 713 9.57 -12.87 -23.64
C TYR A 713 9.13 -13.89 -24.69
N GLN A 714 7.82 -14.19 -24.80
CA GLN A 714 7.30 -15.09 -25.85
C GLN A 714 7.65 -14.55 -27.25
N ALA A 715 7.51 -13.24 -27.45
CA ALA A 715 7.86 -12.57 -28.70
C ALA A 715 9.36 -12.66 -29.00
N PHE A 716 10.19 -12.37 -27.99
CA PHE A 716 11.63 -12.52 -28.08
C PHE A 716 12.05 -13.97 -28.37
N PHE A 717 11.41 -14.95 -27.74
CA PHE A 717 11.67 -16.37 -27.93
C PHE A 717 11.38 -16.81 -29.37
N LYS A 718 10.19 -16.49 -29.90
CA LYS A 718 9.81 -16.81 -31.28
C LYS A 718 10.84 -16.28 -32.29
N LYS A 719 11.31 -15.04 -32.11
CA LYS A 719 12.28 -14.42 -33.01
C LYS A 719 13.68 -15.05 -32.97
N ASN A 720 14.13 -15.49 -31.79
CA ASN A 720 15.55 -15.83 -31.55
C ASN A 720 15.83 -17.32 -31.31
N TYR A 721 14.81 -18.14 -31.01
CA TYR A 721 14.97 -19.56 -30.68
C TYR A 721 14.19 -20.50 -31.61
N GLU A 722 13.07 -20.07 -32.19
CA GLU A 722 12.35 -20.88 -33.18
C GLU A 722 12.97 -20.71 -34.59
N PRO A 723 13.11 -21.78 -35.37
CA PRO A 723 13.56 -21.68 -36.75
C PRO A 723 12.51 -20.90 -37.56
N LYS A 724 12.98 -19.96 -38.39
CA LYS A 724 12.16 -19.21 -39.34
C LYS A 724 11.57 -20.09 -40.43
#